data_AF-A0AAD7GAZ9-F1
#
_entry.id   AF-A0AAD7GAZ9-F1
#
_cell.length_a   1.000
_cell.length_b   1.000
_cell.length_c   1.000
_cell.angle_alpha   90.00
_cell.angle_beta   90.00
_cell.angle_gamma   90.00
#
_symmetry.space_group_name_H-M   'P 1'
#
loop_
_entity.id
_entity.type
_entity.pdbx_description
1 polymer ?
#
loop_
_entity_poly.entity_id
_entity_poly.type
_entity_poly.pdbx_seq_one_letter_code
_entity_poly.pdbx_strand_id
1 'polypeptide(L)'
;MDPVDPDSFYAPAPPRTPKPRAQPQPRPPPTPATSAPTVPSTPDQFTIPTTPASFSTVPFAISTPAAQSSSAHFPIPTTPISSNPAASTQPKLRRPKKNQWQKADSIVHLITKEFRSLGAFLEVLFHIRDVSASDPRTASHKQQVTAFLDGESNIGMAHIIDLIYRHPQGRPPSSDTESDLYFAPPDVAKPRDIKLARPALSTWALQLVGPELRRQIGNLTQNDPDDPEDITRLRASTNGRAKLIRSATWDDLGRVSIPWMAATYKRRTRAGWYVTECMGAPTVNGAIIIRSRRPHPTVQVGVIDSLTLSRNRYTSGYLALPLAIWQFACKAHVDEKRMMSRSGFTVHDSTARACLDSLTDSSLAKLRESVAEGIKTGTMRWQIVLDNVQQYCRQRDHRIGRQDVLKIGTAATAILLEDCAPGAFDLQDHLERVMRQERRELTTELLFEDIDWPYIQDLMALNWVRILVNFIPQLAHLRKEVSALFKSDAMTKLRLRLRTSLMQPLGTNAERETETQGMMRAILDFMKQMGLDETALYNLIFIARGDGASVAAMWRIQKFLAAHPSHYKAFRNLVPPGSEAWHTRWTQLNAMAANHYGPVSSSDPSFLSKSATAAGAKRPTNLKKVDFFPTSRSMQLFYEARVLDCFRVSFEADDIIAHFEDPRTPVPDVESLRESARVLFRRYASQEAYNQALSEELTDSASEEMKIPRGTPWTQPVDNSQSERADDAYGDAEPDDDTEAVVVDDLAENAGLEEFFEDAESDSRTKKGKKQKKGKHIEAPGFSGDRGMANGILFLQDMGWWVIAAHAVPDGEVGRLWEILKVWIINFSGSSNHNYTNYLLEMYCLHRYEASKDFSDAMFNNSLVNPTGLQWVECDFAQEGYNKWLEEMVEHKGGDFDDHFYRHTLAPNVMHFLRIKEQMQTAFELKPRGKTHTAPHLRNEFQQLLRMHKEDELHLFRPGRTNGHAEVNFFHRGYERLEESRMANFIEQSTAYADIMRDVLNPEYFGGVGG
;
A
#
# COMPACT_ATOMS: atom_id res chain seq x y z
N MET A 1 -15.28 -7.70 -10.09
CA MET A 1 -13.86 -7.30 -10.00
C MET A 1 -13.17 -7.98 -11.16
N ASP A 2 -12.80 -7.22 -12.19
CA ASP A 2 -12.06 -7.77 -13.33
C ASP A 2 -10.60 -8.01 -12.92
N PRO A 3 -9.95 -9.06 -13.44
CA PRO A 3 -8.56 -9.36 -13.13
C PRO A 3 -7.65 -8.24 -13.65
N VAL A 4 -6.85 -7.68 -12.76
CA VAL A 4 -5.77 -6.75 -13.10
C VAL A 4 -4.71 -7.55 -13.87
N ASP A 5 -4.38 -7.07 -15.06
CA ASP A 5 -3.39 -7.65 -15.96
C ASP A 5 -1.97 -7.49 -15.36
N PRO A 6 -1.19 -8.58 -15.17
CA PRO A 6 0.14 -8.57 -14.57
C PRO A 6 1.18 -7.71 -15.31
N ASP A 7 0.91 -7.29 -16.55
CA ASP A 7 1.85 -6.50 -17.37
C ASP A 7 1.79 -4.98 -17.15
N SER A 8 0.93 -4.48 -16.25
CA SER A 8 0.72 -3.02 -16.08
C SER A 8 1.92 -2.26 -15.50
N PHE A 9 2.93 -2.96 -14.98
CA PHE A 9 4.20 -2.36 -14.58
C PHE A 9 5.22 -2.24 -15.73
N TYR A 10 5.03 -2.94 -16.87
CA TYR A 10 6.06 -3.03 -17.93
C TYR A 10 5.61 -3.09 -19.41
N ALA A 11 4.33 -2.97 -19.82
CA ALA A 11 3.98 -2.83 -21.26
C ALA A 11 2.72 -1.98 -21.58
N PRO A 12 2.66 -1.29 -22.75
CA PRO A 12 1.54 -0.41 -23.12
C PRO A 12 0.35 -1.17 -23.77
N ALA A 13 -0.87 -0.72 -23.45
CA ALA A 13 -2.14 -1.21 -24.00
C ALA A 13 -2.46 -0.65 -25.41
N PRO A 14 -3.27 -1.34 -26.24
CA PRO A 14 -3.54 -0.98 -27.64
C PRO A 14 -4.34 0.33 -27.81
N PRO A 15 -4.23 1.00 -28.98
CA PRO A 15 -4.74 2.35 -29.19
C PRO A 15 -6.28 2.40 -29.17
N ARG A 16 -6.83 3.32 -28.37
CA ARG A 16 -8.22 3.77 -28.52
C ARG A 16 -8.26 4.88 -29.57
N THR A 17 -9.11 4.70 -30.58
CA THR A 17 -9.43 5.70 -31.61
C THR A 17 -9.76 7.07 -30.99
N PRO A 18 -9.12 8.17 -31.44
CA PRO A 18 -9.37 9.49 -30.88
C PRO A 18 -10.76 10.01 -31.30
N LYS A 19 -11.58 10.37 -30.31
CA LYS A 19 -12.74 11.25 -30.55
C LYS A 19 -12.23 12.70 -30.73
N PRO A 20 -12.75 13.46 -31.70
CA PRO A 20 -12.27 14.81 -31.96
C PRO A 20 -12.58 15.72 -30.77
N ARG A 21 -11.55 16.35 -30.20
CA ARG A 21 -11.66 17.34 -29.13
C ARG A 21 -11.70 18.73 -29.76
N ALA A 22 -12.76 19.49 -29.48
CA ALA A 22 -12.94 20.87 -29.91
C ALA A 22 -11.80 21.76 -29.39
N GLN A 23 -11.32 22.67 -30.24
CA GLN A 23 -10.25 23.62 -29.93
C GLN A 23 -10.66 24.60 -28.82
N PRO A 24 -9.76 24.92 -27.87
CA PRO A 24 -10.00 25.95 -26.87
C PRO A 24 -9.77 27.35 -27.46
N GLN A 25 -10.75 28.25 -27.29
CA GLN A 25 -10.61 29.65 -27.65
C GLN A 25 -9.61 30.40 -26.74
N PRO A 26 -8.88 31.40 -27.27
CA PRO A 26 -7.90 32.17 -26.52
C PRO A 26 -8.54 33.12 -25.51
N ARG A 27 -7.89 33.24 -24.35
CA ARG A 27 -8.29 34.10 -23.22
C ARG A 27 -7.75 35.53 -23.44
N PRO A 28 -8.53 36.60 -23.22
CA PRO A 28 -8.03 37.97 -23.32
C PRO A 28 -7.17 38.37 -22.08
N PRO A 29 -6.27 39.36 -22.23
CA PRO A 29 -5.29 39.72 -21.20
C PRO A 29 -5.87 40.59 -20.07
N PRO A 30 -5.20 40.68 -18.90
CA PRO A 30 -5.71 41.39 -17.73
C PRO A 30 -5.34 42.88 -17.73
N THR A 31 -6.18 43.72 -17.14
CA THR A 31 -5.87 45.12 -16.77
C THR A 31 -6.44 45.43 -15.37
N PRO A 32 -5.93 46.44 -14.65
CA PRO A 32 -5.57 46.32 -13.23
C PRO A 32 -6.60 46.91 -12.27
N ALA A 33 -6.43 46.53 -10.99
CA ALA A 33 -7.26 46.87 -9.83
C ALA A 33 -7.45 48.37 -9.59
N THR A 34 -8.59 48.79 -9.00
CA THR A 34 -8.67 49.57 -7.72
C THR A 34 -10.12 49.66 -7.17
N SER A 35 -10.22 49.71 -5.83
CA SER A 35 -11.26 50.28 -4.95
C SER A 35 -12.62 49.58 -4.72
N ALA A 36 -12.86 49.25 -3.45
CA ALA A 36 -14.16 48.95 -2.82
C ALA A 36 -14.86 50.25 -2.32
N PRO A 37 -15.99 50.19 -1.58
CA PRO A 37 -17.31 49.67 -1.93
C PRO A 37 -18.41 50.75 -1.77
N THR A 38 -19.58 50.60 -2.41
CA THR A 38 -20.76 51.40 -2.03
C THR A 38 -22.07 50.67 -2.35
N VAL A 39 -22.97 50.64 -1.36
CA VAL A 39 -24.34 50.11 -1.38
C VAL A 39 -25.26 51.08 -2.16
N PRO A 40 -26.27 50.60 -2.91
CA PRO A 40 -27.64 51.06 -2.60
C PRO A 40 -28.76 50.01 -2.78
N SER A 41 -29.62 49.95 -1.76
CA SER A 41 -31.10 49.88 -1.75
C SER A 41 -31.91 49.52 -3.02
N THR A 42 -32.79 48.52 -2.87
CA THR A 42 -34.11 48.34 -3.52
C THR A 42 -35.11 49.46 -3.13
N PRO A 43 -36.34 49.64 -3.71
CA PRO A 43 -37.23 48.62 -4.33
C PRO A 43 -38.09 49.05 -5.56
N ASP A 44 -38.77 48.07 -6.18
CA ASP A 44 -40.24 47.94 -6.28
C ASP A 44 -40.87 47.46 -7.61
N GLN A 45 -41.89 46.60 -7.42
CA GLN A 45 -43.08 46.28 -8.24
C GLN A 45 -43.02 45.25 -9.38
N PHE A 46 -43.60 44.08 -9.09
CA PHE A 46 -44.25 43.19 -10.07
C PHE A 46 -45.67 42.86 -9.62
N THR A 47 -46.61 42.98 -10.55
CA THR A 47 -48.04 42.69 -10.41
C THR A 47 -48.40 41.32 -11.01
N ILE A 48 -49.29 40.60 -10.32
CA ILE A 48 -49.97 39.31 -10.65
C ILE A 48 -51.27 39.67 -11.42
N PRO A 49 -51.85 38.88 -12.38
CA PRO A 49 -52.46 37.55 -12.11
C PRO A 49 -52.53 36.51 -13.26
N THR A 50 -52.67 35.21 -12.94
CA THR A 50 -53.94 34.44 -12.76
C THR A 50 -53.69 32.91 -12.86
N THR A 51 -54.42 32.09 -12.09
CA THR A 51 -54.42 30.61 -12.04
C THR A 51 -55.59 29.99 -12.87
N PRO A 52 -55.94 28.68 -12.80
CA PRO A 52 -55.24 27.45 -13.21
C PRO A 52 -56.16 26.42 -13.96
N ALA A 53 -55.66 25.27 -14.46
CA ALA A 53 -56.39 23.98 -14.44
C ALA A 53 -55.57 22.73 -14.87
N SER A 54 -55.77 21.65 -14.09
CA SER A 54 -55.98 20.22 -14.46
C SER A 54 -54.86 19.30 -15.00
N PHE A 55 -54.70 18.14 -14.34
CA PHE A 55 -54.95 16.74 -14.80
C PHE A 55 -54.04 15.75 -14.00
N SER A 56 -54.61 14.83 -13.20
CA SER A 56 -55.01 13.44 -13.53
C SER A 56 -53.93 12.40 -13.20
N THR A 57 -54.30 11.39 -12.41
CA THR A 57 -53.51 10.17 -12.23
C THR A 57 -54.42 8.95 -12.09
N VAL A 58 -54.09 7.91 -12.85
CA VAL A 58 -54.67 6.56 -12.89
C VAL A 58 -53.72 5.60 -12.12
N PRO A 59 -54.21 4.49 -11.52
CA PRO A 59 -53.58 3.86 -10.36
C PRO A 59 -52.86 2.54 -10.68
N PHE A 60 -52.12 2.00 -9.70
CA PHE A 60 -51.72 0.59 -9.68
C PHE A 60 -51.92 -0.05 -8.30
N ALA A 61 -52.42 -1.28 -8.35
CA ALA A 61 -52.86 -2.14 -7.26
C ALA A 61 -51.71 -2.87 -6.56
N ILE A 62 -51.98 -3.51 -5.40
CA ILE A 62 -51.89 -4.97 -5.21
C ILE A 62 -52.34 -5.40 -3.79
N SER A 63 -53.19 -6.44 -3.81
CA SER A 63 -53.46 -7.56 -2.90
C SER A 63 -53.88 -7.42 -1.44
N THR A 64 -55.11 -7.88 -1.23
CA THR A 64 -55.71 -8.49 -0.04
C THR A 64 -55.18 -9.91 0.20
N PRO A 65 -55.30 -10.43 1.43
CA PRO A 65 -55.68 -11.82 1.66
C PRO A 65 -57.03 -11.93 2.39
N ALA A 66 -57.77 -12.97 2.00
CA ALA A 66 -59.08 -13.35 2.49
C ALA A 66 -59.00 -14.36 3.65
N ALA A 67 -60.02 -14.36 4.53
CA ALA A 67 -60.61 -15.52 5.22
C ALA A 67 -61.66 -14.99 6.22
N GLN A 68 -62.96 -15.13 5.96
CA GLN A 68 -63.82 -16.31 6.16
C GLN A 68 -64.62 -16.24 7.48
N SER A 69 -65.92 -16.32 7.28
CA SER A 69 -67.00 -16.41 8.25
C SER A 69 -67.01 -17.73 9.02
N SER A 70 -67.43 -17.69 10.28
CA SER A 70 -68.09 -18.81 10.94
C SER A 70 -69.17 -18.31 11.89
N SER A 71 -70.41 -18.72 11.57
CA SER A 71 -71.64 -18.60 12.35
C SER A 71 -71.67 -19.54 13.56
N ALA A 72 -72.30 -19.14 14.66
CA ALA A 72 -73.10 -20.04 15.51
C ALA A 72 -74.07 -19.27 16.44
N HIS A 73 -75.34 -19.71 16.40
CA HIS A 73 -76.49 -19.35 17.23
C HIS A 73 -76.27 -19.70 18.73
N PHE A 74 -76.87 -19.00 19.70
CA PHE A 74 -78.19 -19.25 20.36
C PHE A 74 -78.28 -18.36 21.66
N PRO A 75 -79.35 -18.39 22.49
CA PRO A 75 -80.62 -17.67 22.37
C PRO A 75 -80.89 -16.70 23.55
N ILE A 76 -82.01 -15.97 23.44
CA ILE A 76 -82.64 -15.06 24.40
C ILE A 76 -83.11 -15.80 25.68
N PRO A 77 -83.20 -15.09 26.83
CA PRO A 77 -84.39 -15.26 27.69
C PRO A 77 -85.08 -13.92 28.09
N THR A 78 -86.36 -13.84 27.70
CA THR A 78 -87.56 -13.40 28.46
C THR A 78 -87.51 -12.21 29.44
N THR A 79 -88.14 -11.11 29.00
CA THR A 79 -89.22 -10.26 29.60
C THR A 79 -89.70 -10.53 31.04
N PRO A 80 -90.24 -9.55 31.82
CA PRO A 80 -91.32 -8.65 31.35
C PRO A 80 -91.46 -7.21 31.89
N ILE A 81 -92.09 -6.40 31.02
CA ILE A 81 -93.21 -5.46 31.24
C ILE A 81 -93.08 -4.46 32.41
N SER A 82 -93.00 -3.17 32.06
CA SER A 82 -93.83 -2.16 32.74
C SER A 82 -94.33 -1.09 31.76
N SER A 83 -95.56 -0.69 32.05
CA SER A 83 -96.57 0.05 31.31
C SER A 83 -96.18 1.42 30.72
N ASN A 84 -96.68 1.63 29.49
CA ASN A 84 -97.04 2.89 28.83
C ASN A 84 -97.80 3.88 29.77
N PRO A 85 -97.81 5.20 29.48
CA PRO A 85 -98.84 5.70 28.55
C PRO A 85 -98.38 6.76 27.53
N ALA A 86 -98.80 6.49 26.30
CA ALA A 86 -99.31 7.42 25.27
C ALA A 86 -99.08 8.93 25.42
N ALA A 87 -98.48 9.53 24.40
CA ALA A 87 -98.90 10.85 23.91
C ALA A 87 -98.55 11.06 22.42
N SER A 88 -99.61 11.12 21.62
CA SER A 88 -99.82 12.04 20.50
C SER A 88 -98.83 12.03 19.32
N THR A 89 -99.25 11.32 18.27
CA THR A 89 -98.93 11.54 16.86
C THR A 89 -99.17 13.01 16.45
N GLN A 90 -98.12 13.71 16.01
CA GLN A 90 -98.26 14.85 15.10
C GLN A 90 -97.30 14.68 13.90
N PRO A 91 -97.75 14.97 12.67
CA PRO A 91 -96.92 14.88 11.48
C PRO A 91 -95.96 16.08 11.45
N LYS A 92 -94.67 15.87 11.75
CA LYS A 92 -93.67 16.92 11.57
C LYS A 92 -93.49 17.18 10.07
N LEU A 93 -93.97 18.33 9.61
CA LEU A 93 -93.55 18.97 8.36
C LEU A 93 -92.03 18.81 8.21
N ARG A 94 -91.59 18.20 7.09
CA ARG A 94 -90.18 18.14 6.73
C ARG A 94 -89.69 19.58 6.55
N ARG A 95 -89.03 20.12 7.58
CA ARG A 95 -88.25 21.37 7.47
C ARG A 95 -87.33 21.25 6.26
N PRO A 96 -87.18 22.30 5.43
CA PRO A 96 -86.29 22.26 4.27
C PRO A 96 -84.91 21.79 4.74
N LYS A 97 -84.32 20.82 4.03
CA LYS A 97 -82.99 20.31 4.35
C LYS A 97 -82.02 21.49 4.28
N LYS A 98 -81.64 22.03 5.44
CA LYS A 98 -80.60 23.05 5.55
C LYS A 98 -79.38 22.59 4.76
N ASN A 99 -78.84 23.45 3.90
CA ASN A 99 -77.57 23.16 3.24
C ASN A 99 -76.44 23.15 4.30
N GLN A 100 -75.25 22.66 3.94
CA GLN A 100 -74.15 22.50 4.90
C GLN A 100 -73.76 23.81 5.61
N TRP A 101 -73.87 24.95 4.91
CA TRP A 101 -73.56 26.28 5.45
C TRP A 101 -74.61 26.76 6.45
N GLN A 102 -75.90 26.62 6.11
CA GLN A 102 -77.00 26.94 7.03
C GLN A 102 -77.02 26.04 8.28
N LYS A 103 -76.57 24.78 8.14
CA LYS A 103 -76.33 23.89 9.27
C LYS A 103 -75.19 24.43 10.14
N ALA A 104 -74.06 24.79 9.54
CA ALA A 104 -72.93 25.38 10.24
C ALA A 104 -73.32 26.69 10.97
N ASP A 105 -74.00 27.62 10.31
CA ASP A 105 -74.45 28.89 10.90
C ASP A 105 -75.35 28.67 12.12
N SER A 106 -76.24 27.68 12.05
CA SER A 106 -77.11 27.32 13.17
C SER A 106 -76.32 26.80 14.37
N ILE A 107 -75.26 26.04 14.11
CA ILE A 107 -74.38 25.47 15.15
C ILE A 107 -73.42 26.54 15.70
N VAL A 108 -72.85 27.39 14.85
CA VAL A 108 -72.02 28.53 15.26
C VAL A 108 -72.82 29.47 16.14
N HIS A 109 -74.07 29.79 15.78
CA HIS A 109 -74.94 30.61 16.61
C HIS A 109 -75.18 29.98 18.00
N LEU A 110 -75.39 28.65 18.05
CA LEU A 110 -75.53 27.92 19.31
C LEU A 110 -74.24 27.96 20.14
N ILE A 111 -73.09 27.76 19.50
CA ILE A 111 -71.76 27.86 20.15
C ILE A 111 -71.55 29.26 20.73
N THR A 112 -71.82 30.31 19.96
CA THR A 112 -71.68 31.70 20.41
C THR A 112 -72.63 32.00 21.58
N LYS A 113 -73.84 31.44 21.57
CA LYS A 113 -74.82 31.63 22.66
C LYS A 113 -74.39 30.94 23.95
N GLU A 114 -73.97 29.67 23.88
CA GLU A 114 -73.75 28.83 25.07
C GLU A 114 -72.29 28.91 25.60
N PHE A 115 -71.30 29.16 24.73
CA PHE A 115 -69.87 29.15 25.06
C PHE A 115 -69.16 30.50 24.80
N ARG A 116 -69.88 31.52 24.34
CA ARG A 116 -69.38 32.88 23.97
C ARG A 116 -68.47 32.95 22.75
N SER A 117 -67.61 31.95 22.50
CA SER A 117 -66.73 31.91 21.33
C SER A 117 -66.51 30.48 20.82
N LEU A 118 -66.11 30.38 19.55
CA LEU A 118 -65.72 29.10 18.96
C LEU A 118 -64.52 28.49 19.71
N GLY A 119 -63.53 29.29 20.11
CA GLY A 119 -62.36 28.82 20.86
C GLY A 119 -62.71 28.23 22.22
N ALA A 120 -63.58 28.89 22.99
CA ALA A 120 -64.03 28.41 24.30
C ALA A 120 -64.83 27.10 24.20
N PHE A 121 -65.64 26.95 23.15
CA PHE A 121 -66.28 25.68 22.85
C PHE A 121 -65.26 24.58 22.50
N LEU A 122 -64.28 24.89 21.64
CA LEU A 122 -63.25 23.93 21.24
C LEU A 122 -62.35 23.50 22.41
N GLU A 123 -62.06 24.39 23.36
CA GLU A 123 -61.32 24.07 24.58
C GLU A 123 -62.07 23.07 25.45
N VAL A 124 -63.39 23.22 25.60
CA VAL A 124 -64.24 22.26 26.33
C VAL A 124 -64.41 20.96 25.52
N LEU A 125 -64.55 21.05 24.20
CA LEU A 125 -64.71 19.90 23.31
C LEU A 125 -63.47 18.99 23.33
N PHE A 126 -62.27 19.56 23.28
CA PHE A 126 -60.98 18.86 23.29
C PHE A 126 -60.31 18.85 24.67
N HIS A 127 -61.09 18.99 25.74
CA HIS A 127 -60.57 19.04 27.11
C HIS A 127 -59.64 17.85 27.41
N ILE A 128 -58.40 18.16 27.81
CA ILE A 128 -57.40 17.18 28.24
C ILE A 128 -57.58 16.95 29.74
N ARG A 129 -57.87 15.70 30.11
CA ARG A 129 -58.11 15.27 31.49
C ARG A 129 -56.79 15.22 32.29
N ASP A 130 -56.83 15.64 33.55
CA ASP A 130 -55.81 15.29 34.55
C ASP A 130 -56.01 13.82 34.99
N VAL A 131 -54.95 13.01 34.95
CA VAL A 131 -54.99 11.55 35.23
C VAL A 131 -55.66 11.24 36.58
N SER A 132 -55.61 12.18 37.53
CA SER A 132 -56.17 12.07 38.88
C SER A 132 -57.65 12.46 39.03
N ALA A 133 -58.27 13.15 38.06
CA ALA A 133 -59.63 13.71 38.18
C ALA A 133 -60.70 12.88 37.46
N SER A 134 -61.98 12.98 37.84
CA SER A 134 -63.10 12.37 37.11
C SER A 134 -63.34 13.08 35.76
N ASP A 135 -63.55 12.32 34.68
CA ASP A 135 -63.75 12.89 33.33
C ASP A 135 -65.17 13.46 33.18
N PRO A 136 -65.34 14.79 33.05
CA PRO A 136 -66.65 15.45 33.04
C PRO A 136 -67.44 15.24 31.74
N ARG A 137 -66.84 14.59 30.72
CA ARG A 137 -67.46 14.40 29.40
C ARG A 137 -68.47 13.26 29.42
N THR A 138 -69.55 13.39 28.65
CA THR A 138 -70.55 12.32 28.45
C THR A 138 -70.01 11.21 27.55
N ALA A 139 -70.65 10.03 27.58
CA ALA A 139 -70.27 8.91 26.70
C ALA A 139 -70.34 9.28 25.21
N SER A 140 -71.37 10.03 24.79
CA SER A 140 -71.50 10.51 23.41
C SER A 140 -70.44 11.54 23.04
N HIS A 141 -70.06 12.44 23.96
CA HIS A 141 -68.98 13.40 23.73
C HIS A 141 -67.65 12.65 23.50
N LYS A 142 -67.33 11.70 24.39
CA LYS A 142 -66.13 10.86 24.25
C LYS A 142 -66.12 10.12 22.93
N GLN A 143 -67.21 9.42 22.57
CA GLN A 143 -67.31 8.67 21.33
C GLN A 143 -67.04 9.54 20.08
N GLN A 144 -67.63 10.74 20.02
CA GLN A 144 -67.46 11.63 18.86
C GLN A 144 -66.04 12.20 18.77
N VAL A 145 -65.45 12.59 19.89
CA VAL A 145 -64.06 13.11 19.91
C VAL A 145 -63.06 11.99 19.63
N THR A 146 -63.26 10.80 20.19
CA THR A 146 -62.46 9.61 19.91
C THR A 146 -62.52 9.23 18.43
N ALA A 147 -63.71 9.09 17.84
CA ALA A 147 -63.85 8.78 16.42
C ALA A 147 -63.17 9.82 15.49
N PHE A 148 -63.12 11.09 15.91
CA PHE A 148 -62.41 12.14 15.17
C PHE A 148 -60.89 12.07 15.35
N LEU A 149 -60.39 11.87 16.57
CA LEU A 149 -58.96 11.83 16.88
C LEU A 149 -58.28 10.51 16.46
N ASP A 150 -59.01 9.39 16.51
CA ASP A 150 -58.54 8.07 16.06
C ASP A 150 -58.60 7.94 14.52
N GLY A 151 -59.16 8.93 13.83
CA GLY A 151 -59.23 8.96 12.37
C GLY A 151 -60.33 8.09 11.76
N GLU A 152 -61.27 7.59 12.56
CA GLU A 152 -62.44 6.82 12.07
C GLU A 152 -63.47 7.71 11.35
N SER A 153 -63.38 9.02 11.50
CA SER A 153 -64.22 9.98 10.78
C SER A 153 -63.74 10.26 9.35
N ASN A 154 -64.68 10.57 8.44
CA ASN A 154 -64.37 10.91 7.03
C ASN A 154 -63.44 12.12 6.86
N ILE A 155 -63.31 12.99 7.88
CA ILE A 155 -62.43 14.16 7.87
C ILE A 155 -61.51 14.08 9.10
N GLY A 156 -60.25 13.75 8.87
CA GLY A 156 -59.26 13.64 9.96
C GLY A 156 -58.70 14.99 10.44
N MET A 157 -58.05 14.96 11.61
CA MET A 157 -57.48 16.15 12.26
C MET A 157 -56.44 16.89 11.39
N ALA A 158 -55.58 16.16 10.67
CA ALA A 158 -54.57 16.77 9.80
C ALA A 158 -55.19 17.63 8.69
N HIS A 159 -56.35 17.23 8.15
CA HIS A 159 -57.08 18.02 7.16
C HIS A 159 -57.59 19.34 7.76
N ILE A 160 -58.12 19.29 8.98
CA ILE A 160 -58.59 20.49 9.69
C ILE A 160 -57.41 21.44 9.99
N ILE A 161 -56.26 20.90 10.42
CA ILE A 161 -55.05 21.70 10.64
C ILE A 161 -54.59 22.38 9.35
N ASP A 162 -54.58 21.68 8.20
CA ASP A 162 -54.21 22.26 6.91
C ASP A 162 -55.18 23.36 6.46
N LEU A 163 -56.49 23.17 6.68
CA LEU A 163 -57.50 24.21 6.43
C LEU A 163 -57.25 25.45 7.28
N ILE A 164 -56.97 25.28 8.58
CA ILE A 164 -56.66 26.40 9.49
C ILE A 164 -55.36 27.09 9.05
N TYR A 165 -54.32 26.32 8.75
CA TYR A 165 -53.02 26.85 8.37
C TYR A 165 -53.09 27.64 7.07
N ARG A 166 -53.78 27.14 6.04
CA ARG A 166 -53.92 27.81 4.74
C ARG A 166 -54.93 28.94 4.74
N HIS A 167 -55.76 29.07 5.78
CA HIS A 167 -56.80 30.08 5.83
C HIS A 167 -56.22 31.50 5.74
N PRO A 168 -56.76 32.39 4.87
CA PRO A 168 -56.26 33.76 4.72
C PRO A 168 -56.29 34.57 6.01
N GLN A 169 -57.32 34.38 6.85
CA GLN A 169 -57.48 35.12 8.12
C GLN A 169 -56.46 34.71 9.21
N GLY A 170 -55.75 33.59 9.03
CA GLY A 170 -54.69 33.17 9.93
C GLY A 170 -53.32 33.77 9.59
N ARG A 171 -53.21 34.53 8.49
CA ARG A 171 -51.95 35.11 7.98
C ARG A 171 -51.78 36.55 8.51
N PRO A 172 -50.60 36.91 9.05
CA PRO A 172 -50.30 38.28 9.42
C PRO A 172 -50.25 39.19 8.18
N PRO A 173 -50.81 40.41 8.27
CA PRO A 173 -50.49 41.49 7.34
C PRO A 173 -48.98 41.77 7.33
N SER A 174 -48.45 42.26 6.20
CA SER A 174 -47.00 42.54 6.05
C SER A 174 -46.43 43.56 7.04
N SER A 175 -47.27 44.34 7.71
CA SER A 175 -46.90 45.34 8.72
C SER A 175 -47.03 44.84 10.17
N ASP A 176 -47.46 43.59 10.37
CA ASP A 176 -47.67 43.02 11.70
C ASP A 176 -46.38 42.39 12.22
N THR A 177 -46.03 42.70 13.47
CA THR A 177 -44.86 42.14 14.16
C THR A 177 -44.93 40.62 14.31
N GLU A 178 -46.13 40.02 14.30
CA GLU A 178 -46.27 38.56 14.32
C GLU A 178 -45.80 37.88 13.02
N SER A 179 -45.57 38.65 11.94
CA SER A 179 -44.95 38.12 10.71
C SER A 179 -43.50 37.67 10.92
N ASP A 180 -42.80 38.15 11.94
CA ASP A 180 -41.44 37.69 12.27
C ASP A 180 -41.43 36.45 13.17
N LEU A 181 -42.61 36.04 13.66
CA LEU A 181 -42.75 34.92 14.60
C LEU A 181 -42.95 33.57 13.92
N TYR A 182 -42.84 33.47 12.59
CA TYR A 182 -42.87 32.17 11.91
C TYR A 182 -41.70 31.29 12.35
N PHE A 183 -42.01 30.10 12.87
CA PHE A 183 -41.01 29.15 13.36
C PHE A 183 -40.10 29.76 14.44
N ALA A 184 -40.70 30.48 15.40
CA ALA A 184 -39.98 31.08 16.51
C ALA A 184 -39.49 30.00 17.51
N PRO A 185 -38.24 30.04 17.98
CA PRO A 185 -37.75 29.12 19.00
C PRO A 185 -38.35 29.42 20.39
N PRO A 186 -38.26 28.47 21.34
CA PRO A 186 -38.91 28.59 22.65
C PRO A 186 -38.52 29.83 23.49
N ASP A 187 -37.31 30.37 23.28
CA ASP A 187 -36.78 31.56 23.93
C ASP A 187 -37.31 32.87 23.34
N VAL A 188 -37.89 32.84 22.14
CA VAL A 188 -38.43 34.02 21.45
C VAL A 188 -39.93 34.17 21.68
N ALA A 189 -40.71 33.10 21.51
CA ALA A 189 -42.16 33.14 21.69
C ALA A 189 -42.74 31.77 22.03
N LYS A 190 -43.81 31.74 22.84
CA LYS A 190 -44.61 30.53 23.02
C LYS A 190 -45.76 30.54 22.01
N PRO A 191 -46.13 29.39 21.42
CA PRO A 191 -47.24 29.31 20.48
C PRO A 191 -48.56 29.89 21.02
N ARG A 192 -48.77 29.80 22.34
CA ARG A 192 -49.97 30.29 23.02
C ARG A 192 -50.04 31.82 23.12
N ASP A 193 -48.91 32.50 23.00
CA ASP A 193 -48.80 33.95 23.14
C ASP A 193 -48.94 34.65 21.77
N ILE A 194 -48.96 33.87 20.67
CA ILE A 194 -49.11 34.34 19.29
C ILE A 194 -50.59 34.32 18.92
N LYS A 195 -51.14 35.45 18.48
CA LYS A 195 -52.58 35.60 18.22
C LYS A 195 -52.99 34.96 16.91
N LEU A 196 -52.20 35.12 15.86
CA LEU A 196 -52.54 34.64 14.53
C LEU A 196 -52.20 33.16 14.36
N ALA A 197 -53.15 32.41 13.79
CA ALA A 197 -53.06 30.95 13.72
C ALA A 197 -51.86 30.44 12.92
N ARG A 198 -51.47 31.09 11.81
CA ARG A 198 -50.40 30.57 10.96
C ARG A 198 -49.02 30.69 11.60
N PRO A 199 -48.60 31.86 12.14
CA PRO A 199 -47.35 31.95 12.90
C PRO A 199 -47.38 31.09 14.18
N ALA A 200 -48.51 31.03 14.89
CA ALA A 200 -48.67 30.19 16.09
C ALA A 200 -48.46 28.70 15.79
N LEU A 201 -49.10 28.17 14.74
CA LEU A 201 -48.99 26.76 14.34
C LEU A 201 -47.61 26.43 13.78
N SER A 202 -46.99 27.32 13.00
CA SER A 202 -45.60 27.14 12.53
C SER A 202 -44.60 27.07 13.69
N THR A 203 -44.77 27.95 14.68
CA THR A 203 -43.96 27.96 15.90
C THR A 203 -44.20 26.72 16.76
N TRP A 204 -45.45 26.30 16.92
CA TRP A 204 -45.78 25.03 17.59
C TRP A 204 -45.12 23.84 16.89
N ALA A 205 -45.14 23.78 15.56
CA ALA A 205 -44.51 22.71 14.80
C ALA A 205 -42.99 22.66 15.01
N LEU A 206 -42.29 23.80 14.96
CA LEU A 206 -40.85 23.84 15.24
C LEU A 206 -40.54 23.36 16.67
N GLN A 207 -41.30 23.86 17.65
CA GLN A 207 -41.11 23.53 19.06
C GLN A 207 -41.46 22.07 19.39
N LEU A 208 -42.26 21.40 18.55
CA LEU A 208 -42.50 19.97 18.61
C LEU A 208 -41.31 19.16 18.04
N VAL A 209 -40.76 19.61 16.90
CA VAL A 209 -39.66 18.90 16.20
C VAL A 209 -38.33 19.01 16.96
N GLY A 210 -38.02 20.16 17.55
CA GLY A 210 -36.74 20.39 18.24
C GLY A 210 -36.39 19.35 19.32
N PRO A 211 -37.27 19.08 20.30
CA PRO A 211 -37.08 18.03 21.31
C PRO A 211 -36.93 16.63 20.71
N GLU A 212 -37.66 16.32 19.63
CA GLU A 212 -37.58 15.02 18.97
C GLU A 212 -36.22 14.82 18.27
N LEU A 213 -35.71 15.85 17.59
CA LEU A 213 -34.34 15.84 17.04
C LEU A 213 -33.30 15.61 18.14
N ARG A 214 -33.44 16.33 19.27
CA ARG A 214 -32.55 16.17 20.43
C ARG A 214 -32.56 14.74 20.98
N ARG A 215 -33.75 14.12 21.08
CA ARG A 215 -33.93 12.75 21.53
C ARG A 215 -33.30 11.75 20.55
N GLN A 216 -33.58 11.88 19.25
CA GLN A 216 -33.06 11.00 18.22
C GLN A 216 -31.53 11.02 18.12
N ILE A 217 -30.90 12.19 18.10
CA ILE A 217 -29.42 12.27 18.14
C ILE A 217 -28.89 11.74 19.48
N GLY A 218 -29.61 11.94 20.60
CA GLY A 218 -29.30 11.31 21.88
C GLY A 218 -29.23 9.77 21.80
N ASN A 219 -30.16 9.14 21.07
CA ASN A 219 -30.17 7.69 20.88
C ASN A 219 -28.96 7.19 20.10
N LEU A 220 -28.49 7.94 19.09
CA LEU A 220 -27.26 7.61 18.35
C LEU A 220 -26.00 7.65 19.21
N THR A 221 -26.03 8.30 20.38
CA THR A 221 -24.87 8.27 21.30
C THR A 221 -24.73 6.94 22.05
N GLN A 222 -25.67 6.01 21.87
CA GLN A 222 -25.72 4.70 22.50
C GLN A 222 -25.63 3.62 21.41
N ASN A 223 -25.00 2.50 21.74
CA ASN A 223 -24.97 1.33 20.86
C ASN A 223 -26.40 0.92 20.49
N ASP A 224 -26.59 0.47 19.26
CA ASP A 224 -27.86 -0.01 18.75
C ASP A 224 -28.19 -1.36 19.38
N PRO A 225 -29.31 -1.47 20.14
CA PRO A 225 -29.74 -2.77 20.66
C PRO A 225 -30.11 -3.76 19.56
N ASP A 226 -30.45 -3.28 18.35
CA ASP A 226 -30.90 -4.10 17.22
C ASP A 226 -29.74 -4.49 16.28
N ASP A 227 -28.53 -3.96 16.50
CA ASP A 227 -27.33 -4.24 15.70
C ASP A 227 -26.13 -4.57 16.62
N PRO A 228 -25.82 -5.87 16.83
CA PRO A 228 -24.71 -6.28 17.68
C PRO A 228 -23.33 -5.89 17.11
N GLU A 229 -23.25 -5.51 15.82
CA GLU A 229 -22.02 -5.00 15.20
C GLU A 229 -21.88 -3.47 15.36
N ASP A 230 -22.81 -2.78 16.03
CA ASP A 230 -22.74 -1.33 16.20
C ASP A 230 -21.54 -0.90 17.06
N ILE A 231 -20.61 -0.19 16.41
CA ILE A 231 -19.36 0.33 16.95
C ILE A 231 -19.47 1.74 17.54
N THR A 232 -20.68 2.30 17.72
CA THR A 232 -20.94 3.67 18.22
C THR A 232 -19.92 4.18 19.26
N ARG A 233 -19.65 3.39 20.32
CA ARG A 233 -18.76 3.77 21.44
C ARG A 233 -17.39 3.10 21.43
N LEU A 234 -16.69 3.16 20.30
CA LEU A 234 -15.33 2.63 20.19
C LEU A 234 -14.33 3.44 21.02
N ARG A 235 -13.67 2.81 21.98
CA ARG A 235 -12.68 3.47 22.84
C ARG A 235 -11.27 3.34 22.30
N ALA A 236 -10.48 4.40 22.51
CA ALA A 236 -9.03 4.35 22.30
C ALA A 236 -8.37 3.31 23.23
N SER A 237 -8.79 3.23 24.49
CA SER A 237 -8.33 2.21 25.44
C SER A 237 -9.40 1.92 26.51
N THR A 238 -9.31 0.75 27.16
CA THR A 238 -10.18 0.37 28.27
C THR A 238 -9.39 -0.03 29.50
N ASN A 239 -9.73 0.55 30.66
CA ASN A 239 -9.08 0.22 31.94
C ASN A 239 -9.72 -1.00 32.63
N GLY A 240 -10.42 -1.87 31.88
CA GLY A 240 -11.18 -3.03 32.41
C GLY A 240 -12.39 -2.73 33.30
N ARG A 241 -12.58 -1.49 33.77
CA ARG A 241 -13.66 -1.09 34.69
C ARG A 241 -15.04 -0.94 34.04
N ALA A 242 -15.11 -0.83 32.72
CA ALA A 242 -16.37 -0.62 32.01
C ALA A 242 -16.87 -1.92 31.37
N LYS A 243 -17.97 -2.47 31.90
CA LYS A 243 -18.66 -3.62 31.31
C LYS A 243 -19.31 -3.18 29.98
N LEU A 244 -19.22 -4.02 28.94
CA LEU A 244 -19.81 -3.80 27.59
C LEU A 244 -19.13 -2.70 26.73
N ILE A 245 -17.89 -2.32 27.03
CA ILE A 245 -17.12 -1.35 26.22
C ILE A 245 -15.92 -2.04 25.58
N ARG A 246 -15.81 -1.97 24.25
CA ARG A 246 -14.73 -2.57 23.44
C ARG A 246 -13.70 -1.51 23.01
N SER A 247 -12.42 -1.85 23.07
CA SER A 247 -11.33 -1.05 22.49
C SER A 247 -11.30 -1.19 20.97
N ALA A 248 -10.87 -0.14 20.27
CA ALA A 248 -10.69 -0.15 18.83
C ALA A 248 -9.75 -1.26 18.38
N THR A 249 -10.09 -1.93 17.28
CA THR A 249 -9.18 -2.79 16.52
C THR A 249 -8.95 -2.22 15.13
N TRP A 250 -7.89 -2.67 14.44
CA TRP A 250 -7.67 -2.30 13.04
C TRP A 250 -8.79 -2.76 12.11
N ASP A 251 -9.51 -3.83 12.45
CA ASP A 251 -10.70 -4.28 11.72
C ASP A 251 -11.85 -3.28 11.90
N ASP A 252 -12.08 -2.78 13.11
CA ASP A 252 -13.10 -1.74 13.37
C ASP A 252 -12.81 -0.45 12.58
N LEU A 253 -11.54 -0.01 12.56
CA LEU A 253 -11.11 1.18 11.83
C LEU A 253 -11.13 1.01 10.30
N GLY A 254 -10.99 -0.24 9.82
CA GLY A 254 -10.97 -0.58 8.41
C GLY A 254 -12.35 -0.83 7.77
N ARG A 255 -13.39 -1.07 8.58
CA ARG A 255 -14.77 -1.39 8.14
C ARG A 255 -15.67 -0.17 7.93
N VAL A 256 -15.11 1.04 7.92
CA VAL A 256 -15.89 2.28 7.73
C VAL A 256 -16.69 2.21 6.42
N SER A 257 -18.01 2.43 6.51
CA SER A 257 -18.92 2.39 5.36
C SER A 257 -19.93 3.51 5.44
N ILE A 258 -19.83 4.47 4.51
CA ILE A 258 -20.78 5.57 4.38
C ILE A 258 -22.20 5.06 4.09
N PRO A 259 -22.43 4.08 3.19
CA PRO A 259 -23.76 3.51 2.97
C PRO A 259 -24.37 2.88 4.22
N TRP A 260 -23.58 2.13 5.00
CA TRP A 260 -24.06 1.53 6.25
C TRP A 260 -24.43 2.60 7.27
N MET A 261 -23.57 3.60 7.50
CA MET A 261 -23.86 4.71 8.41
C MET A 261 -25.10 5.49 7.98
N ALA A 262 -25.27 5.75 6.68
CA ALA A 262 -26.46 6.42 6.14
C ALA A 262 -27.74 5.61 6.42
N ALA A 263 -27.70 4.28 6.24
CA ALA A 263 -28.83 3.41 6.56
C ALA A 263 -29.15 3.41 8.06
N THR A 264 -28.13 3.33 8.92
CA THR A 264 -28.27 3.37 10.39
C THR A 264 -28.86 4.71 10.84
N TYR A 265 -28.37 5.83 10.33
CA TYR A 265 -28.88 7.16 10.67
C TYR A 265 -30.32 7.35 10.17
N LYS A 266 -30.63 6.95 8.93
CA LYS A 266 -31.99 7.00 8.41
C LYS A 266 -32.97 6.17 9.25
N ARG A 267 -32.55 5.02 9.75
CA ARG A 267 -33.35 4.14 10.62
C ARG A 267 -33.58 4.76 12.01
N ARG A 268 -32.50 5.17 12.68
CA ARG A 268 -32.51 5.57 14.10
C ARG A 268 -32.86 7.06 14.32
N THR A 269 -32.65 7.90 13.32
CA THR A 269 -32.90 9.36 13.38
C THR A 269 -33.75 9.87 12.22
N ARG A 270 -34.91 9.25 11.97
CA ARG A 270 -35.82 9.61 10.86
C ARG A 270 -36.07 11.11 10.69
N ALA A 271 -36.31 11.83 11.78
CA ALA A 271 -36.55 13.27 11.73
C ALA A 271 -35.24 14.04 11.47
N GLY A 272 -34.13 13.62 12.09
CA GLY A 272 -32.80 14.21 11.83
C GLY A 272 -32.33 14.00 10.41
N TRP A 273 -32.52 12.80 9.87
CA TRP A 273 -32.25 12.45 8.48
C TRP A 273 -33.07 13.34 7.54
N TYR A 274 -34.39 13.40 7.74
CA TYR A 274 -35.26 14.23 6.90
C TYR A 274 -34.88 15.72 6.94
N VAL A 275 -34.63 16.28 8.13
CA VAL A 275 -34.26 17.71 8.26
C VAL A 275 -32.93 18.00 7.58
N THR A 276 -31.93 17.14 7.74
CA THR A 276 -30.64 17.31 7.07
C THR A 276 -30.73 17.10 5.55
N GLU A 277 -31.63 16.24 5.09
CA GLU A 277 -31.95 16.06 3.66
C GLU A 277 -32.56 17.35 3.08
N CYS A 278 -33.53 17.96 3.77
CA CYS A 278 -34.10 19.24 3.38
C CYS A 278 -33.06 20.38 3.29
N MET A 279 -32.01 20.34 4.11
CA MET A 279 -30.94 21.34 4.10
C MET A 279 -29.88 21.08 3.02
N GLY A 280 -29.56 19.82 2.75
CA GLY A 280 -28.40 19.43 1.93
C GLY A 280 -28.73 18.85 0.55
N ALA A 281 -29.94 18.34 0.33
CA ALA A 281 -30.31 17.62 -0.88
C ALA A 281 -30.74 18.58 -2.01
N PRO A 282 -30.05 18.58 -3.16
CA PRO A 282 -30.47 19.36 -4.31
C PRO A 282 -31.72 18.74 -4.96
N THR A 283 -32.61 19.59 -5.47
CA THR A 283 -33.83 19.18 -6.16
C THR A 283 -33.83 19.61 -7.63
N VAL A 284 -34.41 18.79 -8.50
CA VAL A 284 -34.70 19.10 -9.91
C VAL A 284 -36.16 18.69 -10.16
N ASN A 285 -36.98 19.63 -10.63
CA ASN A 285 -38.42 19.41 -10.83
C ASN A 285 -39.15 18.87 -9.58
N GLY A 286 -38.73 19.29 -8.38
CA GLY A 286 -39.30 18.83 -7.11
C GLY A 286 -38.85 17.44 -6.66
N ALA A 287 -38.06 16.72 -7.46
CA ALA A 287 -37.46 15.44 -7.08
C ALA A 287 -36.05 15.64 -6.53
N ILE A 288 -35.71 14.93 -5.45
CA ILE A 288 -34.36 14.90 -4.88
C ILE A 288 -33.42 14.18 -5.84
N ILE A 289 -32.24 14.76 -6.09
CA ILE A 289 -31.19 14.14 -6.90
C ILE A 289 -29.90 13.92 -6.08
N ILE A 290 -29.19 12.82 -6.37
CA ILE A 290 -27.87 12.54 -5.80
C ILE A 290 -26.81 12.99 -6.79
N ARG A 291 -25.98 13.96 -6.38
CA ARG A 291 -24.85 14.45 -7.20
C ARG A 291 -23.64 13.54 -7.03
N SER A 292 -22.84 13.40 -8.09
CA SER A 292 -21.54 12.70 -8.02
C SER A 292 -20.53 13.44 -7.14
N ARG A 293 -20.52 14.78 -7.13
CA ARG A 293 -19.71 15.58 -6.21
C ARG A 293 -20.53 15.97 -5.00
N ARG A 294 -20.01 15.65 -3.80
CA ARG A 294 -20.69 15.87 -2.51
C ARG A 294 -22.10 15.27 -2.49
N PRO A 295 -22.23 13.93 -2.58
CA PRO A 295 -23.53 13.27 -2.44
C PRO A 295 -24.18 13.69 -1.12
N HIS A 296 -25.44 14.12 -1.14
CA HIS A 296 -26.12 14.59 0.06
C HIS A 296 -26.17 13.52 1.17
N PRO A 297 -26.31 12.20 0.91
CA PRO A 297 -26.27 11.20 1.99
C PRO A 297 -24.92 11.18 2.72
N THR A 298 -23.80 11.32 2.00
CA THR A 298 -22.46 11.42 2.59
C THR A 298 -22.32 12.68 3.44
N VAL A 299 -22.86 13.81 2.98
CA VAL A 299 -22.87 15.08 3.74
C VAL A 299 -23.70 14.94 5.02
N GLN A 300 -24.88 14.31 4.92
CA GLN A 300 -25.74 14.05 6.09
C GLN A 300 -25.03 13.17 7.11
N VAL A 301 -24.33 12.11 6.68
CA VAL A 301 -23.51 11.26 7.57
C VAL A 301 -22.49 12.12 8.33
N GLY A 302 -21.72 12.97 7.64
CA GLY A 302 -20.74 13.82 8.29
C GLY A 302 -21.33 14.83 9.29
N VAL A 303 -22.49 15.43 8.95
CA VAL A 303 -23.18 16.38 9.86
C VAL A 303 -23.75 15.65 11.08
N ILE A 304 -24.44 14.53 10.88
CA ILE A 304 -25.06 13.76 11.96
C ILE A 304 -23.97 13.17 12.88
N ASP A 305 -22.86 12.68 12.33
CA ASP A 305 -21.70 12.20 13.09
C ASP A 305 -21.13 13.30 13.99
N SER A 306 -20.89 14.50 13.44
CA SER A 306 -20.38 15.65 14.21
C SER A 306 -21.32 16.07 15.34
N LEU A 307 -22.63 16.12 15.07
CA LEU A 307 -23.64 16.38 16.10
C LEU A 307 -23.65 15.30 17.18
N THR A 308 -23.47 14.03 16.81
CA THR A 308 -23.47 12.90 17.75
C THR A 308 -22.22 12.94 18.63
N LEU A 309 -21.04 13.18 18.06
CA LEU A 309 -19.79 13.35 18.79
C LEU A 309 -19.84 14.53 19.76
N SER A 310 -20.44 15.64 19.33
CA SER A 310 -20.63 16.84 20.18
C SER A 310 -21.48 16.55 21.41
N ARG A 311 -22.55 15.73 21.27
CA ARG A 311 -23.39 15.32 22.41
C ARG A 311 -22.67 14.39 23.37
N ASN A 312 -21.83 13.51 22.85
CA ASN A 312 -21.08 12.56 23.66
C ASN A 312 -19.74 12.26 22.98
N ARG A 313 -18.65 12.78 23.57
CA ARG A 313 -17.27 12.62 23.08
C ARG A 313 -16.80 11.18 22.92
N TYR A 314 -17.52 10.22 23.50
CA TYR A 314 -17.21 8.80 23.42
C TYR A 314 -17.92 8.09 22.27
N THR A 315 -18.76 8.81 21.52
CA THR A 315 -19.39 8.31 20.28
C THR A 315 -18.44 8.50 19.11
N SER A 316 -17.26 7.89 19.21
CA SER A 316 -16.17 8.10 18.26
C SER A 316 -16.05 7.00 17.21
N GLY A 317 -16.79 5.90 17.35
CA GLY A 317 -16.58 4.71 16.52
C GLY A 317 -17.19 4.75 15.13
N TYR A 318 -18.10 5.68 14.84
CA TYR A 318 -18.65 5.87 13.50
C TYR A 318 -17.58 6.41 12.52
N LEU A 319 -17.40 7.72 12.44
CA LEU A 319 -16.46 8.33 11.49
C LEU A 319 -15.32 9.09 12.17
N ALA A 320 -15.56 9.65 13.37
CA ALA A 320 -14.62 10.54 14.05
C ALA A 320 -13.25 9.93 14.40
N LEU A 321 -13.20 8.71 14.97
CA LEU A 321 -11.93 8.04 15.29
C LEU A 321 -11.22 7.53 14.03
N PRO A 322 -11.89 6.82 13.09
CA PRO A 322 -11.26 6.42 11.83
C PRO A 322 -10.68 7.60 11.03
N LEU A 323 -11.40 8.73 10.95
CA LEU A 323 -10.87 9.93 10.30
C LEU A 323 -9.65 10.50 11.02
N ALA A 324 -9.60 10.48 12.35
CA ALA A 324 -8.43 10.96 13.09
C ALA A 324 -7.20 10.08 12.84
N ILE A 325 -7.36 8.75 12.83
CA ILE A 325 -6.29 7.81 12.48
C ILE A 325 -5.86 7.99 11.01
N TRP A 326 -6.82 8.20 10.10
CA TRP A 326 -6.52 8.47 8.70
C TRP A 326 -5.76 9.78 8.50
N GLN A 327 -6.15 10.87 9.18
CA GLN A 327 -5.41 12.13 9.19
C GLN A 327 -4.00 11.95 9.74
N PHE A 328 -3.86 11.12 10.77
CA PHE A 328 -2.56 10.75 11.32
C PHE A 328 -1.69 10.01 10.30
N ALA A 329 -2.23 8.97 9.65
CA ALA A 329 -1.55 8.21 8.60
C ALA A 329 -1.18 9.07 7.38
N CYS A 330 -2.00 10.07 7.06
CA CYS A 330 -1.75 11.06 6.01
C CYS A 330 -0.77 12.17 6.41
N LYS A 331 -0.20 12.11 7.63
CA LYS A 331 0.74 13.11 8.16
C LYS A 331 0.13 14.53 8.16
N ALA A 332 -1.19 14.63 8.36
CA ALA A 332 -1.90 15.91 8.37
C ALA A 332 -1.32 16.85 9.44
N HIS A 333 -1.30 18.14 9.13
CA HIS A 333 -0.74 19.16 10.01
C HIS A 333 -1.51 19.18 11.35
N VAL A 334 -0.80 19.48 12.45
CA VAL A 334 -1.40 19.45 13.79
C VAL A 334 -2.56 20.44 13.91
N ASP A 335 -2.47 21.59 13.25
CA ASP A 335 -3.54 22.59 13.28
C ASP A 335 -4.80 22.14 12.52
N GLU A 336 -4.64 21.40 11.42
CA GLU A 336 -5.78 20.82 10.70
C GLU A 336 -6.52 19.83 11.62
N LYS A 337 -5.79 18.92 12.26
CA LYS A 337 -6.36 17.96 13.21
C LYS A 337 -7.08 18.67 14.37
N ARG A 338 -6.48 19.74 14.92
CA ARG A 338 -7.07 20.54 16.01
C ARG A 338 -8.35 21.25 15.57
N MET A 339 -8.35 21.89 14.39
CA MET A 339 -9.52 22.58 13.83
C MET A 339 -10.66 21.60 13.55
N MET A 340 -10.36 20.45 12.96
CA MET A 340 -11.35 19.42 12.63
C MET A 340 -11.94 18.79 13.89
N SER A 341 -11.10 18.53 14.90
CA SER A 341 -11.58 18.03 16.19
C SER A 341 -12.45 19.04 16.92
N ARG A 342 -12.08 20.34 16.89
CA ARG A 342 -12.90 21.42 17.47
C ARG A 342 -14.26 21.57 16.76
N SER A 343 -14.32 21.24 15.47
CA SER A 343 -15.54 21.26 14.66
C SER A 343 -16.38 19.98 14.77
N GLY A 344 -15.96 19.02 15.61
CA GLY A 344 -16.67 17.77 15.84
C GLY A 344 -16.51 16.72 14.74
N PHE A 345 -15.62 16.91 13.76
CA PHE A 345 -15.45 15.94 12.66
C PHE A 345 -14.50 14.79 13.00
N THR A 346 -13.59 14.99 13.95
CA THR A 346 -12.59 14.00 14.35
C THR A 346 -12.36 14.00 15.85
N VAL A 347 -11.80 12.93 16.39
CA VAL A 347 -11.30 12.94 17.78
C VAL A 347 -9.99 13.72 17.88
N HIS A 348 -9.61 14.10 19.10
CA HIS A 348 -8.35 14.81 19.34
C HIS A 348 -7.13 13.93 19.03
N ASP A 349 -6.01 14.54 18.61
CA ASP A 349 -4.77 13.81 18.24
C ASP A 349 -4.24 12.97 19.41
N SER A 350 -4.39 13.41 20.67
CA SER A 350 -4.03 12.58 21.83
C SER A 350 -4.90 11.33 21.99
N THR A 351 -6.17 11.40 21.60
CA THR A 351 -7.06 10.22 21.58
C THR A 351 -6.69 9.26 20.46
N ALA A 352 -6.31 9.79 19.29
CA ALA A 352 -5.77 8.99 18.19
C ALA A 352 -4.48 8.26 18.61
N ARG A 353 -3.53 8.95 19.25
CA ARG A 353 -2.29 8.31 19.75
C ARG A 353 -2.55 7.24 20.80
N ALA A 354 -3.39 7.52 21.81
CA ALA A 354 -3.76 6.53 22.81
C ALA A 354 -4.44 5.29 22.20
N CYS A 355 -5.18 5.48 21.10
CA CYS A 355 -5.75 4.37 20.34
C CYS A 355 -4.67 3.55 19.64
N LEU A 356 -3.67 4.20 19.04
CA LEU A 356 -2.54 3.53 18.39
C LEU A 356 -1.70 2.74 19.39
N ASP A 357 -1.43 3.29 20.57
CA ASP A 357 -0.75 2.58 21.66
C ASP A 357 -1.53 1.31 22.07
N SER A 358 -2.85 1.43 22.27
CA SER A 358 -3.69 0.26 22.59
C SER A 358 -3.73 -0.77 21.45
N LEU A 359 -3.63 -0.34 20.18
CA LEU A 359 -3.57 -1.22 19.02
C LEU A 359 -2.25 -1.98 18.97
N THR A 360 -1.13 -1.29 19.26
CA THR A 360 0.20 -1.88 19.43
C THR A 360 0.20 -2.93 20.53
N ASP A 361 -0.32 -2.60 21.71
CA ASP A 361 -0.39 -3.54 22.84
C ASP A 361 -1.16 -4.81 22.46
N SER A 362 -2.31 -4.64 21.79
CA SER A 362 -3.12 -5.78 21.35
C SER A 362 -2.44 -6.61 20.28
N SER A 363 -1.76 -5.99 19.31
CA SER A 363 -1.11 -6.71 18.21
C SER A 363 0.14 -7.46 18.68
N LEU A 364 0.97 -6.84 19.53
CA LEU A 364 2.12 -7.49 20.14
C LEU A 364 1.72 -8.60 21.12
N ALA A 365 0.59 -8.45 21.84
CA ALA A 365 0.05 -9.52 22.67
C ALA A 365 -0.34 -10.75 21.84
N LYS A 366 -1.02 -10.55 20.70
CA LYS A 366 -1.37 -11.64 19.76
C LYS A 366 -0.14 -12.29 19.15
N LEU A 367 0.88 -11.49 18.81
CA LEU A 367 2.17 -12.02 18.35
C LEU A 367 2.79 -12.93 19.40
N ARG A 368 2.91 -12.45 20.65
CA ARG A 368 3.45 -13.25 21.77
C ARG A 368 2.64 -14.51 22.04
N GLU A 369 1.32 -14.44 21.97
CA GLU A 369 0.44 -15.61 22.10
C GLU A 369 0.72 -16.64 21.00
N SER A 370 0.81 -16.19 19.75
CA SER A 370 1.15 -17.05 18.61
C SER A 370 2.54 -17.65 18.73
N VAL A 371 3.54 -16.87 19.19
CA VAL A 371 4.90 -17.35 19.44
C VAL A 371 4.86 -18.43 20.52
N ALA A 372 4.24 -18.15 21.67
CA ALA A 372 4.14 -19.08 22.79
C ALA A 372 3.42 -20.39 22.41
N GLU A 373 2.42 -20.33 21.53
CA GLU A 373 1.78 -21.54 20.99
C GLU A 373 2.75 -22.38 20.15
N GLY A 374 3.54 -21.74 19.28
CA GLY A 374 4.59 -22.40 18.52
C GLY A 374 5.63 -23.08 19.40
N ILE A 375 6.13 -22.37 20.42
CA ILE A 375 7.09 -22.91 21.39
C ILE A 375 6.53 -24.12 22.13
N LYS A 376 5.26 -24.09 22.56
CA LYS A 376 4.60 -25.25 23.21
C LYS A 376 4.55 -26.49 22.30
N THR A 377 4.43 -26.29 21.00
CA THR A 377 4.44 -27.38 20.01
C THR A 377 5.83 -27.71 19.47
N GLY A 378 6.90 -27.08 19.99
CA GLY A 378 8.26 -27.29 19.51
C GLY A 378 8.49 -26.80 18.07
N THR A 379 7.85 -25.69 17.67
CA THR A 379 7.94 -25.17 16.30
C THR A 379 8.12 -23.65 16.30
N MET A 380 9.14 -23.16 15.57
CA MET A 380 9.28 -21.72 15.33
C MET A 380 8.20 -21.25 14.35
N ARG A 381 7.41 -20.26 14.76
CA ARG A 381 6.30 -19.72 13.94
C ARG A 381 6.60 -18.38 13.28
N TRP A 382 7.62 -17.67 13.73
CA TRP A 382 7.91 -16.32 13.26
C TRP A 382 9.41 -16.14 13.02
N GLN A 383 9.73 -15.42 11.96
CA GLN A 383 11.07 -14.88 11.67
C GLN A 383 11.02 -13.36 11.72
N ILE A 384 12.18 -12.70 11.72
CA ILE A 384 12.25 -11.24 11.54
C ILE A 384 13.03 -10.87 10.28
N VAL A 385 12.63 -9.77 9.67
CA VAL A 385 13.48 -8.98 8.78
C VAL A 385 13.76 -7.65 9.45
N LEU A 386 15.00 -7.21 9.46
CA LEU A 386 15.44 -5.95 10.02
C LEU A 386 16.27 -5.16 9.01
N ASP A 387 16.29 -3.85 9.21
CA ASP A 387 17.08 -2.91 8.42
C ASP A 387 17.24 -1.59 9.19
N ASN A 388 18.25 -0.83 8.83
CA ASN A 388 18.60 0.45 9.44
C ASN A 388 17.52 1.48 9.11
N VAL A 389 17.18 2.31 10.09
CA VAL A 389 16.39 3.53 9.90
C VAL A 389 17.25 4.73 10.24
N GLN A 390 17.30 5.69 9.33
CA GLN A 390 18.11 6.88 9.54
C GLN A 390 17.47 8.14 9.00
N GLN A 391 17.61 9.24 9.73
CA GLN A 391 17.12 10.53 9.29
C GLN A 391 18.15 11.63 9.56
N TYR A 392 18.59 12.29 8.49
CA TYR A 392 19.43 13.48 8.60
C TYR A 392 18.58 14.69 9.00
N CYS A 393 18.82 15.17 10.21
CA CYS A 393 18.08 16.31 10.79
C CYS A 393 18.88 17.60 10.60
N ARG A 394 18.63 18.28 9.46
CA ARG A 394 19.25 19.57 9.14
C ARG A 394 18.79 20.68 10.07
N GLN A 395 19.73 21.36 10.72
CA GLN A 395 19.50 22.54 11.53
C GLN A 395 19.41 23.77 10.63
N ARG A 396 18.26 24.45 10.67
CA ARG A 396 18.07 25.69 9.89
C ARG A 396 18.78 26.91 10.49
N ASP A 397 19.06 26.89 11.79
CA ASP A 397 19.74 27.97 12.52
C ASP A 397 21.00 27.39 13.20
N HIS A 398 22.11 27.44 12.47
CA HIS A 398 23.41 26.94 12.91
C HIS A 398 23.93 27.80 14.07
N ARG A 399 24.20 27.16 15.22
CA ARG A 399 24.78 27.79 16.40
C ARG A 399 25.75 26.83 17.08
N ILE A 400 26.60 27.34 17.98
CA ILE A 400 27.42 26.49 18.84
C ILE A 400 26.49 25.54 19.61
N GLY A 401 26.60 24.24 19.36
CA GLY A 401 25.74 23.18 19.93
C GLY A 401 24.47 22.84 19.13
N ARG A 402 24.23 23.47 17.98
CA ARG A 402 23.17 23.11 17.02
C ARG A 402 23.81 22.80 15.67
N GLN A 403 24.16 21.54 15.50
CA GLN A 403 24.71 20.98 14.27
C GLN A 403 23.70 20.02 13.66
N ASP A 404 23.89 19.72 12.38
CA ASP A 404 23.16 18.66 11.72
C ASP A 404 23.44 17.34 12.44
N VAL A 405 22.39 16.56 12.66
CA VAL A 405 22.49 15.28 13.38
C VAL A 405 21.88 14.20 12.52
N LEU A 406 22.67 13.17 12.22
CA LEU A 406 22.17 11.92 11.67
C LEU A 406 21.61 11.07 12.82
N LYS A 407 20.30 10.92 12.85
CA LYS A 407 19.63 9.99 13.77
C LYS A 407 19.67 8.60 13.15
N ILE A 408 20.09 7.62 13.92
CA ILE A 408 20.25 6.23 13.47
C ILE A 408 19.48 5.33 14.44
N GLY A 409 18.86 4.28 13.93
CA GLY A 409 18.18 3.26 14.71
C GLY A 409 17.96 2.00 13.89
N THR A 410 17.37 0.98 14.50
CA THR A 410 17.04 -0.27 13.80
C THR A 410 15.54 -0.51 13.86
N ALA A 411 14.95 -0.92 12.73
CA ALA A 411 13.56 -1.33 12.62
C ALA A 411 13.49 -2.81 12.24
N ALA A 412 12.43 -3.51 12.67
CA ALA A 412 12.20 -4.89 12.29
C ALA A 412 10.72 -5.20 12.11
N THR A 413 10.43 -6.20 11.29
CA THR A 413 9.10 -6.77 11.09
C THR A 413 9.14 -8.27 11.33
N ALA A 414 8.27 -8.75 12.21
CA ALA A 414 8.03 -10.18 12.39
C ALA A 414 7.14 -10.70 11.25
N ILE A 415 7.52 -11.81 10.62
CA ILE A 415 6.81 -12.44 9.53
C ILE A 415 6.45 -13.87 9.94
N LEU A 416 5.18 -14.25 9.78
CA LEU A 416 4.72 -15.61 10.07
C LEU A 416 5.35 -16.59 9.08
N LEU A 417 5.95 -17.65 9.60
CA LEU A 417 6.49 -18.76 8.83
C LEU A 417 5.36 -19.70 8.41
N GLU A 418 5.21 -19.94 7.12
CA GLU A 418 4.21 -20.81 6.52
C GLU A 418 4.85 -21.92 5.70
N ASP A 419 4.12 -23.02 5.51
CA ASP A 419 4.58 -24.17 4.72
C ASP A 419 5.91 -24.78 5.26
N CYS A 420 6.02 -24.90 6.59
CA CYS A 420 7.15 -25.49 7.31
C CYS A 420 6.82 -26.90 7.82
N ALA A 421 7.72 -27.87 7.59
CA ALA A 421 7.54 -29.22 8.13
C ALA A 421 7.76 -29.28 9.66
N PRO A 422 7.13 -30.22 10.38
CA PRO A 422 7.42 -30.43 11.80
C PRO A 422 8.89 -30.76 12.02
N GLY A 423 9.54 -30.12 13.00
CA GLY A 423 10.97 -30.31 13.27
C GLY A 423 11.92 -29.54 12.33
N ALA A 424 11.42 -28.76 11.37
CA ALA A 424 12.24 -27.97 10.45
C ALA A 424 13.19 -26.97 11.15
N PHE A 425 12.94 -26.61 12.42
CA PHE A 425 13.72 -25.62 13.16
C PHE A 425 14.51 -26.25 14.32
N ASP A 426 14.86 -27.53 14.22
CA ASP A 426 15.67 -28.22 15.22
C ASP A 426 17.09 -27.67 15.27
N LEU A 427 17.43 -27.03 16.39
CA LEU A 427 18.75 -26.45 16.59
C LEU A 427 19.85 -27.53 16.65
N GLN A 428 19.57 -28.67 17.27
CA GLN A 428 20.58 -29.71 17.46
C GLN A 428 21.00 -30.33 16.13
N ASP A 429 20.03 -30.64 15.24
CA ASP A 429 20.34 -31.15 13.90
C ASP A 429 21.18 -30.15 13.09
N HIS A 430 20.85 -28.85 13.16
CA HIS A 430 21.64 -27.81 12.50
C HIS A 430 23.08 -27.75 13.05
N LEU A 431 23.25 -27.72 14.37
CA LEU A 431 24.58 -27.67 15.00
C LEU A 431 25.41 -28.92 14.68
N GLU A 432 24.80 -30.10 14.66
CA GLU A 432 25.48 -31.34 14.26
C GLU A 432 25.99 -31.27 12.83
N ARG A 433 25.21 -30.74 11.89
CA ARG A 433 25.64 -30.55 10.49
C ARG A 433 26.77 -29.54 10.39
N VAL A 434 26.69 -28.41 11.09
CA VAL A 434 27.79 -27.42 11.14
C VAL A 434 29.07 -28.07 11.68
N MET A 435 28.99 -28.90 12.72
CA MET A 435 30.14 -29.59 13.31
C MET A 435 30.75 -30.68 12.41
N ARG A 436 29.98 -31.25 11.46
CA ARG A 436 30.51 -32.19 10.44
C ARG A 436 31.42 -31.48 9.43
N GLN A 437 31.25 -30.17 9.25
CA GLN A 437 32.06 -29.35 8.34
C GLN A 437 32.10 -29.89 6.90
N GLU A 438 30.98 -30.46 6.42
CA GLU A 438 30.83 -30.94 5.03
C GLU A 438 31.08 -29.82 4.01
N ARG A 439 30.92 -28.54 4.40
CA ARG A 439 31.29 -27.38 3.58
C ARG A 439 32.77 -27.38 3.15
N ARG A 440 33.68 -28.08 3.84
CA ARG A 440 35.08 -28.25 3.42
C ARG A 440 35.23 -28.91 2.04
N GLU A 441 34.21 -29.65 1.61
CA GLU A 441 34.18 -30.29 0.30
C GLU A 441 33.87 -29.30 -0.83
N LEU A 442 33.39 -28.10 -0.52
CA LEU A 442 33.03 -27.11 -1.55
C LEU A 442 34.28 -26.63 -2.31
N THR A 443 34.27 -26.82 -3.63
CA THR A 443 35.24 -26.24 -4.55
C THR A 443 34.56 -25.32 -5.56
N THR A 444 35.35 -24.52 -6.28
CA THR A 444 34.85 -23.65 -7.35
C THR A 444 34.17 -24.46 -8.46
N GLU A 445 34.72 -25.62 -8.80
CA GLU A 445 34.19 -26.55 -9.80
C GLU A 445 32.84 -27.10 -9.36
N LEU A 446 32.72 -27.56 -8.11
CA LEU A 446 31.45 -28.08 -7.57
C LEU A 446 30.36 -27.01 -7.54
N LEU A 447 30.71 -25.78 -7.17
CA LEU A 447 29.77 -24.65 -7.24
C LEU A 447 29.32 -24.40 -8.69
N PHE A 448 30.25 -24.44 -9.64
CA PHE A 448 29.96 -24.21 -11.06
C PHE A 448 29.10 -25.33 -11.67
N GLU A 449 29.34 -26.59 -11.29
CA GLU A 449 28.58 -27.77 -11.73
C GLU A 449 27.18 -27.83 -11.10
N ASP A 450 26.97 -27.27 -9.91
CA ASP A 450 25.66 -27.22 -9.24
C ASP A 450 24.70 -26.18 -9.84
N ILE A 451 25.22 -25.23 -10.65
CA ILE A 451 24.39 -24.28 -11.39
C ILE A 451 23.69 -25.00 -12.54
N ASP A 452 22.37 -24.89 -12.64
CA ASP A 452 21.63 -25.47 -13.76
C ASP A 452 21.75 -24.59 -15.02
N TRP A 453 22.90 -24.71 -15.70
CA TRP A 453 23.19 -23.96 -16.91
C TRP A 453 22.17 -24.19 -18.04
N PRO A 454 21.77 -25.44 -18.38
CA PRO A 454 20.75 -25.66 -19.41
C PRO A 454 19.44 -24.92 -19.10
N TYR A 455 18.97 -24.98 -17.84
CA TYR A 455 17.79 -24.26 -17.41
C TYR A 455 17.94 -22.74 -17.54
N ILE A 456 19.05 -22.16 -17.08
CA ILE A 456 19.29 -20.71 -17.19
C ILE A 456 19.32 -20.28 -18.66
N GLN A 457 19.98 -21.04 -19.54
CA GLN A 457 20.06 -20.74 -20.97
C GLN A 457 18.68 -20.76 -21.64
N ASP A 458 17.89 -21.79 -21.39
CA ASP A 458 16.51 -21.89 -21.91
C ASP A 458 15.63 -20.75 -21.41
N LEU A 459 15.80 -20.36 -20.15
CA LEU A 459 15.04 -19.29 -19.53
C LEU A 459 15.43 -17.91 -20.09
N MET A 460 16.71 -17.67 -20.33
CA MET A 460 17.19 -16.44 -20.99
C MET A 460 16.71 -16.35 -22.43
N ALA A 461 16.74 -17.46 -23.18
CA ALA A 461 16.17 -17.53 -24.53
C ALA A 461 14.66 -17.25 -24.53
N LEU A 462 13.90 -17.86 -23.59
CA LEU A 462 12.47 -17.59 -23.45
C LEU A 462 12.19 -16.12 -23.10
N ASN A 463 13.06 -15.48 -22.31
CA ASN A 463 12.97 -14.06 -22.03
C ASN A 463 13.16 -13.20 -23.29
N TRP A 464 14.06 -13.57 -24.20
CA TRP A 464 14.25 -12.88 -25.48
C TRP A 464 13.01 -12.99 -26.38
N VAL A 465 12.36 -14.17 -26.41
CA VAL A 465 11.07 -14.34 -27.09
C VAL A 465 10.01 -13.41 -26.50
N ARG A 466 9.94 -13.32 -25.17
CA ARG A 466 8.99 -12.42 -24.48
C ARG A 466 9.22 -10.95 -24.87
N ILE A 467 10.47 -10.50 -24.97
CA ILE A 467 10.82 -9.14 -25.40
C ILE A 467 10.30 -8.89 -26.82
N LEU A 468 10.59 -9.80 -27.76
CA LEU A 468 10.16 -9.68 -29.15
C LEU A 468 8.63 -9.62 -29.29
N VAL A 469 7.93 -10.55 -28.62
CA VAL A 469 6.47 -10.69 -28.66
C VAL A 469 5.74 -9.52 -27.96
N ASN A 470 6.37 -8.90 -26.97
CA ASN A 470 5.85 -7.70 -26.32
C ASN A 470 6.09 -6.44 -27.15
N PHE A 471 7.18 -6.38 -27.90
CA PHE A 471 7.52 -5.23 -28.74
C PHE A 471 6.75 -5.22 -30.08
N ILE A 472 6.62 -6.37 -30.74
CA ILE A 472 6.02 -6.49 -32.08
C ILE A 472 4.50 -6.71 -32.01
N PRO A 473 3.66 -5.79 -32.53
CA PRO A 473 2.20 -5.93 -32.47
C PRO A 473 1.64 -7.19 -33.15
N GLN A 474 2.24 -7.62 -34.26
CA GLN A 474 1.80 -8.78 -35.04
C GLN A 474 1.98 -10.10 -34.28
N LEU A 475 2.96 -10.14 -33.36
CA LEU A 475 3.21 -11.29 -32.51
C LEU A 475 2.39 -11.28 -31.21
N ALA A 476 1.60 -10.23 -30.94
CA ALA A 476 0.89 -10.06 -29.66
C ALA A 476 -0.05 -11.22 -29.29
N HIS A 477 -0.52 -11.99 -30.28
CA HIS A 477 -1.35 -13.18 -30.05
C HIS A 477 -0.58 -14.31 -29.33
N LEU A 478 0.76 -14.34 -29.43
CA LEU A 478 1.62 -15.33 -28.77
C LEU A 478 1.91 -15.01 -27.29
N ARG A 479 1.61 -13.80 -26.81
CA ARG A 479 1.93 -13.35 -25.44
C ARG A 479 1.42 -14.33 -24.38
N LYS A 480 0.16 -14.75 -24.52
CA LYS A 480 -0.49 -15.64 -23.56
C LYS A 480 0.20 -17.01 -23.50
N GLU A 481 0.65 -17.51 -24.65
CA GLU A 481 1.37 -18.79 -24.75
C GLU A 481 2.76 -18.68 -24.13
N VAL A 482 3.52 -17.62 -24.45
CA VAL A 482 4.83 -17.35 -23.85
C VAL A 482 4.74 -17.19 -22.33
N SER A 483 3.74 -16.44 -21.83
CA SER A 483 3.50 -16.31 -20.39
C SER A 483 3.15 -17.64 -19.71
N ALA A 484 2.50 -18.56 -20.43
CA ALA A 484 2.19 -19.89 -19.91
C ALA A 484 3.46 -20.77 -19.82
N LEU A 485 4.39 -20.65 -20.77
CA LEU A 485 5.66 -21.39 -20.76
C LEU A 485 6.50 -21.08 -19.52
N PHE A 486 6.56 -19.83 -19.06
CA PHE A 486 7.25 -19.46 -17.80
C PHE A 486 6.67 -20.12 -16.55
N LYS A 487 5.45 -20.69 -16.65
CA LYS A 487 4.75 -21.39 -15.57
C LYS A 487 4.63 -22.90 -15.82
N SER A 488 5.29 -23.41 -16.86
CA SER A 488 5.32 -24.84 -17.17
C SER A 488 6.25 -25.57 -16.19
N ASP A 489 6.01 -26.87 -16.00
CA ASP A 489 6.82 -27.72 -15.12
C ASP A 489 8.31 -27.70 -15.50
N ALA A 490 8.64 -27.51 -16.79
CA ALA A 490 10.03 -27.39 -17.25
C ALA A 490 10.71 -26.09 -16.81
N MET A 491 9.95 -25.00 -16.62
CA MET A 491 10.47 -23.65 -16.32
C MET A 491 10.24 -23.22 -14.86
N THR A 492 9.64 -24.10 -14.05
CA THR A 492 9.39 -23.89 -12.62
C THR A 492 10.32 -24.78 -11.80
N LYS A 493 11.06 -24.16 -10.88
CA LYS A 493 11.99 -24.87 -9.97
C LYS A 493 11.39 -25.02 -8.57
N LEU A 494 10.98 -23.90 -7.99
CA LEU A 494 10.30 -23.86 -6.70
C LEU A 494 9.41 -22.62 -6.67
N ARG A 495 8.11 -22.85 -6.82
CA ARG A 495 7.10 -21.80 -6.84
C ARG A 495 6.34 -21.74 -5.52
N LEU A 496 6.27 -20.55 -4.93
CA LEU A 496 5.52 -20.31 -3.71
C LEU A 496 4.00 -20.40 -3.94
N ARG A 497 3.30 -21.01 -2.99
CA ARG A 497 1.83 -21.05 -2.95
C ARG A 497 1.28 -19.64 -2.70
N LEU A 498 0.45 -19.14 -3.61
CA LEU A 498 -0.15 -17.81 -3.48
C LEU A 498 -0.94 -17.70 -2.16
N ARG A 499 -0.53 -16.77 -1.31
CA ARG A 499 -1.11 -16.50 0.02
C ARG A 499 -0.87 -15.04 0.42
N THR A 500 -1.60 -14.54 1.41
CA THR A 500 -1.30 -13.25 2.03
C THR A 500 -0.41 -13.48 3.24
N SER A 501 0.78 -12.90 3.25
CA SER A 501 1.71 -13.03 4.38
C SER A 501 1.21 -12.25 5.59
N LEU A 502 1.20 -12.90 6.75
CA LEU A 502 0.92 -12.22 8.02
C LEU A 502 2.21 -11.60 8.55
N MET A 503 2.17 -10.29 8.80
CA MET A 503 3.32 -9.51 9.25
C MET A 503 2.94 -8.65 10.45
N GLN A 504 3.88 -8.44 11.36
CA GLN A 504 3.76 -7.54 12.50
C GLN A 504 5.04 -6.73 12.65
N PRO A 505 5.05 -5.46 12.20
CA PRO A 505 6.13 -4.53 12.52
C PRO A 505 6.36 -4.46 14.04
N LEU A 506 7.62 -4.41 14.44
CA LEU A 506 8.03 -4.31 15.84
C LEU A 506 8.37 -2.84 16.17
N GLY A 507 8.52 -2.55 17.45
CA GLY A 507 8.96 -1.23 17.91
C GLY A 507 10.43 -1.00 17.61
N THR A 508 10.77 0.13 16.99
CA THR A 508 12.14 0.56 16.68
C THR A 508 13.01 0.76 17.92
N ASN A 509 14.32 0.70 17.75
CA ASN A 509 15.32 1.08 18.77
C ASN A 509 16.33 2.07 18.16
N ALA A 510 17.20 2.66 18.99
CA ALA A 510 18.26 3.58 18.58
C ALA A 510 19.62 2.87 18.43
N GLU A 511 19.61 1.54 18.25
CA GLU A 511 20.82 0.77 18.05
C GLU A 511 21.29 0.88 16.59
N ARG A 512 22.60 0.80 16.41
CA ARG A 512 23.24 0.78 15.09
C ARG A 512 23.50 -0.66 14.69
N GLU A 513 22.75 -1.15 13.72
CA GLU A 513 22.82 -2.56 13.30
C GLU A 513 24.16 -2.95 12.68
N THR A 514 24.92 -2.00 12.13
CA THR A 514 26.24 -2.29 11.57
C THR A 514 27.30 -2.54 12.65
N GLU A 515 27.09 -2.05 13.87
CA GLU A 515 27.99 -2.25 15.01
C GLU A 515 27.65 -3.59 15.70
N THR A 516 28.65 -4.43 15.98
CA THR A 516 28.45 -5.77 16.56
C THR A 516 27.63 -5.72 17.86
N GLN A 517 27.95 -4.82 18.78
CA GLN A 517 27.20 -4.68 20.03
C GLN A 517 25.81 -4.07 19.80
N GLY A 518 25.68 -3.14 18.85
CA GLY A 518 24.41 -2.54 18.47
C GLY A 518 23.44 -3.57 17.92
N MET A 519 23.88 -4.38 16.95
CA MET A 519 23.12 -5.52 16.42
C MET A 519 22.71 -6.50 17.52
N MET A 520 23.62 -6.84 18.45
CA MET A 520 23.33 -7.75 19.55
C MET A 520 22.18 -7.21 20.42
N ARG A 521 22.24 -5.92 20.81
CA ARG A 521 21.19 -5.26 21.59
C ARG A 521 19.88 -5.14 20.81
N ALA A 522 19.96 -4.84 19.51
CA ALA A 522 18.79 -4.74 18.64
C ALA A 522 18.03 -6.08 18.56
N ILE A 523 18.73 -7.19 18.27
CA ILE A 523 18.11 -8.51 18.17
C ILE A 523 17.50 -8.95 19.50
N LEU A 524 18.23 -8.77 20.63
CA LEU A 524 17.70 -9.11 21.96
C LEU A 524 16.45 -8.29 22.30
N ASP A 525 16.42 -7.02 21.90
CA ASP A 525 15.24 -6.17 22.07
C ASP A 525 14.05 -6.68 21.25
N PHE A 526 14.24 -7.03 19.97
CA PHE A 526 13.17 -7.58 19.13
C PHE A 526 12.68 -8.95 19.62
N MET A 527 13.60 -9.84 20.02
CA MET A 527 13.25 -11.13 20.66
C MET A 527 12.40 -10.92 21.90
N LYS A 528 12.79 -9.97 22.78
CA LYS A 528 12.01 -9.61 23.96
C LYS A 528 10.61 -9.09 23.60
N GLN A 529 10.50 -8.27 22.54
CA GLN A 529 9.19 -7.79 22.07
C GLN A 529 8.30 -8.96 21.61
N MET A 530 8.87 -9.99 20.99
CA MET A 530 8.18 -11.21 20.56
C MET A 530 7.90 -12.21 21.68
N GLY A 531 8.50 -12.03 22.87
CA GLY A 531 8.41 -12.98 23.98
C GLY A 531 9.33 -14.19 23.83
N LEU A 532 10.42 -14.05 23.09
CA LEU A 532 11.47 -15.05 22.93
C LEU A 532 12.58 -14.80 23.96
N ASP A 533 12.83 -15.79 24.81
CA ASP A 533 13.90 -15.82 25.79
C ASP A 533 14.73 -17.12 25.67
N GLU A 534 15.71 -17.29 26.57
CA GLU A 534 16.59 -18.47 26.60
C GLU A 534 15.82 -19.79 26.78
N THR A 535 14.69 -19.77 27.49
CA THR A 535 13.86 -20.99 27.68
C THR A 535 13.07 -21.29 26.41
N ALA A 536 12.49 -20.26 25.78
CA ALA A 536 11.73 -20.40 24.55
C ALA A 536 12.58 -20.94 23.39
N LEU A 537 13.86 -20.52 23.29
CA LEU A 537 14.75 -20.87 22.19
C LEU A 537 15.73 -22.01 22.51
N TYR A 538 15.53 -22.76 23.60
CA TYR A 538 16.47 -23.78 24.07
C TYR A 538 16.95 -24.76 22.99
N ASN A 539 16.04 -25.26 22.13
CA ASN A 539 16.37 -26.14 21.00
C ASN A 539 15.70 -25.70 19.68
N LEU A 540 15.47 -24.40 19.50
CA LEU A 540 14.78 -23.88 18.32
C LEU A 540 15.62 -22.83 17.61
N ILE A 541 15.67 -22.95 16.28
CA ILE A 541 16.26 -21.95 15.41
C ILE A 541 15.34 -20.75 15.28
N PHE A 542 15.92 -19.55 15.38
CA PHE A 542 15.29 -18.27 15.08
C PHE A 542 15.96 -17.62 13.87
N ILE A 543 15.18 -17.32 12.84
CA ILE A 543 15.69 -16.68 11.62
C ILE A 543 15.61 -15.16 11.78
N ALA A 544 16.73 -14.48 11.54
CA ALA A 544 16.78 -13.03 11.35
C ALA A 544 17.40 -12.70 9.99
N ARG A 545 16.71 -11.84 9.23
CA ARG A 545 17.06 -11.42 7.88
C ARG A 545 17.44 -9.95 7.87
N GLY A 546 18.26 -9.55 6.91
CA GLY A 546 18.63 -8.15 6.69
C GLY A 546 19.51 -8.01 5.45
N ASP A 547 20.01 -6.80 5.25
CA ASP A 547 21.00 -6.53 4.21
C ASP A 547 22.34 -7.24 4.51
N GLY A 548 23.29 -7.15 3.57
CA GLY A 548 24.59 -7.79 3.72
C GLY A 548 25.37 -7.30 4.96
N ALA A 549 25.27 -6.01 5.30
CA ALA A 549 25.97 -5.45 6.46
C ALA A 549 25.38 -5.96 7.78
N SER A 550 24.06 -6.07 7.87
CA SER A 550 23.34 -6.66 8.99
C SER A 550 23.73 -8.12 9.20
N VAL A 551 23.72 -8.92 8.14
CA VAL A 551 24.10 -10.34 8.21
C VAL A 551 25.55 -10.50 8.68
N ALA A 552 26.47 -9.67 8.16
CA ALA A 552 27.85 -9.67 8.62
C ALA A 552 27.97 -9.33 10.11
N ALA A 553 27.18 -8.38 10.63
CA ALA A 553 27.15 -8.06 12.04
C ALA A 553 26.62 -9.23 12.89
N MET A 554 25.61 -9.97 12.42
CA MET A 554 25.10 -11.17 13.09
C MET A 554 26.16 -12.27 13.19
N TRP A 555 26.88 -12.57 12.11
CA TRP A 555 27.97 -13.55 12.16
C TRP A 555 29.13 -13.12 13.06
N ARG A 556 29.47 -11.82 13.10
CA ARG A 556 30.46 -11.30 14.05
C ARG A 556 30.05 -11.59 15.49
N ILE A 557 28.79 -11.40 15.86
CA ILE A 557 28.27 -11.73 17.20
C ILE A 557 28.53 -13.21 17.51
N GLN A 558 28.14 -14.10 16.60
CA GLN A 558 28.32 -15.55 16.79
C GLN A 558 29.78 -15.94 16.96
N LYS A 559 30.70 -15.36 16.16
CA LYS A 559 32.13 -15.66 16.30
C LYS A 559 32.70 -15.13 17.61
N PHE A 560 32.41 -13.89 18.00
CA PHE A 560 32.92 -13.33 19.26
C PHE A 560 32.40 -14.07 20.49
N LEU A 561 31.19 -14.62 20.42
CA LEU A 561 30.57 -15.36 21.52
C LEU A 561 30.67 -16.89 21.37
N ALA A 562 31.45 -17.37 20.39
CA ALA A 562 31.55 -18.79 20.04
C ALA A 562 32.07 -19.68 21.17
N ALA A 563 32.84 -19.12 22.12
CA ALA A 563 33.34 -19.86 23.28
C ALA A 563 32.32 -19.98 24.43
N HIS A 564 31.21 -19.25 24.37
CA HIS A 564 30.24 -19.24 25.45
C HIS A 564 29.45 -20.57 25.51
N PRO A 565 29.24 -21.21 26.68
CA PRO A 565 28.62 -22.53 26.76
C PRO A 565 27.12 -22.56 26.43
N SER A 566 26.35 -21.52 26.79
CA SER A 566 24.93 -21.42 26.42
C SER A 566 24.76 -21.13 24.92
N HIS A 567 23.89 -21.89 24.24
CA HIS A 567 23.50 -21.66 22.85
C HIS A 567 22.85 -20.29 22.64
N TYR A 568 21.95 -19.88 23.54
CA TYR A 568 21.24 -18.61 23.45
C TYR A 568 22.18 -17.41 23.61
N LYS A 569 23.05 -17.44 24.63
CA LYS A 569 24.00 -16.35 24.89
C LYS A 569 25.10 -16.25 23.82
N ALA A 570 25.41 -17.36 23.15
CA ALA A 570 26.31 -17.41 22.01
C ALA A 570 25.62 -17.11 20.66
N PHE A 571 24.30 -16.85 20.66
CA PHE A 571 23.50 -16.66 19.45
C PHE A 571 23.58 -17.84 18.45
N ARG A 572 23.84 -19.06 18.91
CA ARG A 572 23.89 -20.25 18.04
C ARG A 572 22.53 -20.61 17.46
N ASN A 573 21.46 -20.22 18.16
CA ASN A 573 20.09 -20.37 17.75
C ASN A 573 19.64 -19.32 16.71
N LEU A 574 20.41 -18.26 16.50
CA LEU A 574 20.15 -17.25 15.47
C LEU A 574 20.73 -17.73 14.14
N VAL A 575 19.91 -17.93 13.12
CA VAL A 575 20.41 -18.30 11.78
C VAL A 575 20.06 -17.20 10.79
N PRO A 576 21.04 -16.38 10.37
CA PRO A 576 20.86 -15.48 9.24
C PRO A 576 21.04 -16.26 7.92
N PRO A 577 20.02 -16.26 7.03
CA PRO A 577 20.02 -17.11 5.84
C PRO A 577 20.89 -16.56 4.69
N GLY A 578 21.65 -15.48 4.92
CA GLY A 578 22.39 -14.74 3.90
C GLY A 578 21.77 -13.38 3.58
N SER A 579 22.41 -12.62 2.68
CA SER A 579 21.94 -11.30 2.28
C SER A 579 20.59 -11.38 1.57
N GLU A 580 19.67 -10.50 1.93
CA GLU A 580 18.36 -10.46 1.30
C GLU A 580 18.42 -10.05 -0.19
N ALA A 581 17.40 -10.49 -0.92
CA ALA A 581 17.43 -10.50 -2.38
C ALA A 581 17.40 -9.09 -3.00
N TRP A 582 16.64 -8.13 -2.45
CA TRP A 582 16.55 -6.81 -3.07
C TRP A 582 17.89 -6.05 -3.00
N HIS A 583 18.53 -6.00 -1.82
CA HIS A 583 19.88 -5.42 -1.67
C HIS A 583 20.93 -6.14 -2.53
N THR A 584 20.83 -7.46 -2.67
CA THR A 584 21.72 -8.23 -3.56
C THR A 584 21.52 -7.82 -5.02
N ARG A 585 20.27 -7.71 -5.49
CA ARG A 585 19.96 -7.21 -6.85
C ARG A 585 20.43 -5.77 -7.06
N TRP A 586 20.31 -4.91 -6.04
CA TRP A 586 20.78 -3.53 -6.12
C TRP A 586 22.31 -3.46 -6.19
N THR A 587 23.01 -4.28 -5.42
CA THR A 587 24.48 -4.36 -5.46
C THR A 587 24.99 -4.86 -6.81
N GLN A 588 24.32 -5.83 -7.42
CA GLN A 588 24.63 -6.25 -8.78
C GLN A 588 24.36 -5.12 -9.79
N LEU A 589 23.28 -4.36 -9.63
CA LEU A 589 23.00 -3.20 -10.46
C LEU A 589 24.08 -2.13 -10.33
N ASN A 590 24.60 -1.87 -9.12
CA ASN A 590 25.73 -0.98 -8.88
C ASN A 590 27.00 -1.47 -9.60
N ALA A 591 27.32 -2.77 -9.51
CA ALA A 591 28.48 -3.36 -10.17
C ALA A 591 28.40 -3.21 -11.70
N MET A 592 27.25 -3.55 -12.28
CA MET A 592 27.00 -3.39 -13.71
C MET A 592 27.04 -1.92 -14.13
N ALA A 593 26.44 -1.02 -13.35
CA ALA A 593 26.46 0.41 -13.67
C ALA A 593 27.90 0.96 -13.71
N ALA A 594 28.73 0.57 -12.74
CA ALA A 594 30.15 0.95 -12.71
C ALA A 594 30.96 0.36 -13.88
N ASN A 595 30.57 -0.79 -14.41
CA ASN A 595 31.25 -1.48 -15.51
C ASN A 595 30.85 -0.91 -16.89
N HIS A 596 29.54 -0.85 -17.19
CA HIS A 596 29.04 -0.68 -18.56
C HIS A 596 28.71 0.77 -18.96
N TYR A 597 28.53 1.70 -18.02
CA TYR A 597 28.12 3.06 -18.37
C TYR A 597 29.23 3.88 -19.06
N GLY A 598 30.51 3.59 -18.78
CA GLY A 598 31.63 4.33 -19.36
C GLY A 598 31.67 5.82 -19.03
N PRO A 599 32.43 6.63 -19.79
CA PRO A 599 32.49 8.10 -19.67
C PRO A 599 31.15 8.79 -19.98
N VAL A 600 30.97 10.05 -19.56
CA VAL A 600 29.72 10.82 -19.79
C VAL A 600 29.48 11.05 -21.28
N SER A 601 30.51 11.51 -22.00
CA SER A 601 30.50 11.66 -23.45
C SER A 601 31.38 10.59 -24.08
N SER A 602 30.80 9.72 -24.91
CA SER A 602 31.58 8.77 -25.69
C SER A 602 30.89 8.44 -27.01
N SER A 603 31.69 8.25 -28.05
CA SER A 603 31.26 7.75 -29.35
C SER A 603 31.13 6.22 -29.39
N ASP A 604 31.60 5.50 -28.36
CA ASP A 604 31.56 4.04 -28.33
C ASP A 604 30.11 3.53 -28.14
N PRO A 605 29.56 2.76 -29.10
CA PRO A 605 28.22 2.18 -29.01
C PRO A 605 28.05 1.17 -27.87
N SER A 606 29.13 0.60 -27.33
CA SER A 606 28.99 -0.39 -26.25
C SER A 606 28.64 0.25 -24.91
N PHE A 607 28.93 1.54 -24.70
CA PHE A 607 28.64 2.23 -23.44
C PHE A 607 27.16 2.55 -23.24
N LEU A 608 26.69 2.34 -22.01
CA LEU A 608 25.32 2.72 -21.64
C LEU A 608 25.14 4.25 -21.56
N SER A 609 26.21 5.05 -21.42
CA SER A 609 26.14 6.51 -21.59
C SER A 609 25.60 6.95 -22.95
N LYS A 610 26.09 6.31 -24.03
CA LYS A 610 25.65 6.65 -25.38
C LYS A 610 24.19 6.25 -25.56
N SER A 611 23.82 5.07 -25.04
CA SER A 611 22.43 4.59 -25.00
C SER A 611 21.53 5.56 -24.21
N ALA A 612 21.98 6.04 -23.05
CA ALA A 612 21.26 7.00 -22.23
C ALA A 612 21.06 8.34 -22.95
N THR A 613 22.09 8.83 -23.64
CA THR A 613 22.02 10.05 -24.45
C THR A 613 21.03 9.87 -25.61
N ALA A 614 21.09 8.76 -26.33
CA ALA A 614 20.20 8.46 -27.45
C ALA A 614 18.72 8.33 -27.02
N ALA A 615 18.47 7.71 -25.86
CA ALA A 615 17.13 7.54 -25.32
C ALA A 615 16.62 8.74 -24.50
N GLY A 616 17.44 9.76 -24.26
CA GLY A 616 17.10 10.86 -23.34
C GLY A 616 16.96 10.43 -21.87
N ALA A 617 17.56 9.30 -21.49
CA ALA A 617 17.57 8.80 -20.12
C ALA A 617 18.63 9.51 -19.27
N LYS A 618 18.32 9.81 -18.01
CA LYS A 618 19.28 10.41 -17.08
C LYS A 618 20.35 9.38 -16.71
N ARG A 619 21.61 9.66 -17.04
CA ARG A 619 22.78 8.91 -16.53
C ARG A 619 22.86 9.07 -15.00
N PRO A 620 23.12 8.00 -14.24
CA PRO A 620 23.36 8.12 -12.80
C PRO A 620 24.54 9.03 -12.48
N THR A 621 24.42 9.87 -11.47
CA THR A 621 25.50 10.79 -11.05
C THR A 621 26.64 10.04 -10.37
N ASN A 622 26.32 9.02 -9.57
CA ASN A 622 27.28 8.13 -8.93
C ASN A 622 27.08 6.70 -9.45
N LEU A 623 28.04 6.18 -10.22
CA LEU A 623 27.97 4.82 -10.75
C LEU A 623 28.26 3.72 -9.72
N LYS A 624 28.82 4.06 -8.55
CA LYS A 624 29.08 3.10 -7.47
C LYS A 624 27.87 2.87 -6.58
N LYS A 625 26.96 3.84 -6.51
CA LYS A 625 25.72 3.79 -5.73
C LYS A 625 24.63 4.49 -6.53
N VAL A 626 23.93 3.71 -7.34
CA VAL A 626 22.91 4.23 -8.26
C VAL A 626 21.53 4.25 -7.61
N ASP A 627 20.65 5.15 -8.05
CA ASP A 627 19.24 5.07 -7.71
C ASP A 627 18.62 3.82 -8.35
N PHE A 628 18.05 2.93 -7.52
CA PHE A 628 17.58 1.61 -7.97
C PHE A 628 16.57 1.68 -9.12
N PHE A 629 15.43 2.37 -8.93
CA PHE A 629 14.34 2.36 -9.92
C PHE A 629 14.66 3.08 -11.24
N PRO A 630 15.23 4.31 -11.24
CA PRO A 630 15.59 4.97 -12.49
C PRO A 630 16.62 4.16 -13.29
N THR A 631 17.62 3.59 -12.61
CA THR A 631 18.74 2.91 -13.27
C THR A 631 18.36 1.53 -13.78
N SER A 632 17.61 0.74 -13.00
CA SER A 632 17.10 -0.56 -13.46
C SER A 632 16.21 -0.41 -14.70
N ARG A 633 15.32 0.59 -14.72
CA ARG A 633 14.46 0.86 -15.88
C ARG A 633 15.24 1.28 -17.12
N SER A 634 16.24 2.15 -16.99
CA SER A 634 17.06 2.57 -18.14
C SER A 634 17.90 1.42 -18.67
N MET A 635 18.56 0.65 -17.80
CA MET A 635 19.35 -0.51 -18.20
C MET A 635 18.48 -1.61 -18.82
N GLN A 636 17.26 -1.83 -18.32
CA GLN A 636 16.32 -2.77 -18.93
C GLN A 636 15.90 -2.31 -20.33
N LEU A 637 15.61 -1.02 -20.52
CA LEU A 637 15.34 -0.46 -21.85
C LEU A 637 16.53 -0.68 -22.82
N PHE A 638 17.76 -0.45 -22.37
CA PHE A 638 18.96 -0.66 -23.20
C PHE A 638 19.16 -2.15 -23.53
N TYR A 639 18.93 -3.03 -22.56
CA TYR A 639 18.99 -4.48 -22.73
C TYR A 639 17.97 -4.95 -23.77
N GLU A 640 16.71 -4.56 -23.62
CA GLU A 640 15.63 -4.93 -24.54
C GLU A 640 15.89 -4.40 -25.96
N ALA A 641 16.41 -3.17 -26.10
CA ALA A 641 16.75 -2.61 -27.40
C ALA A 641 17.88 -3.40 -28.11
N ARG A 642 18.90 -3.84 -27.37
CA ARG A 642 19.99 -4.68 -27.92
C ARG A 642 19.49 -6.07 -28.31
N VAL A 643 18.64 -6.70 -27.51
CA VAL A 643 17.98 -7.97 -27.87
C VAL A 643 17.18 -7.84 -29.16
N LEU A 644 16.39 -6.77 -29.29
CA LEU A 644 15.62 -6.49 -30.51
C LEU A 644 16.53 -6.24 -31.72
N ASP A 645 17.68 -5.58 -31.56
CA ASP A 645 18.64 -5.41 -32.65
C ASP A 645 19.30 -6.74 -33.06
N CYS A 646 19.56 -7.65 -32.12
CA CYS A 646 20.03 -9.01 -32.42
C CYS A 646 19.01 -9.78 -33.28
N PHE A 647 17.72 -9.71 -32.96
CA PHE A 647 16.66 -10.27 -33.81
C PHE A 647 16.62 -9.58 -35.18
N ARG A 648 16.76 -8.25 -35.24
CA ARG A 648 16.80 -7.50 -36.50
C ARG A 648 17.92 -8.02 -37.41
N VAL A 649 19.13 -8.21 -36.86
CA VAL A 649 20.28 -8.76 -37.59
C VAL A 649 19.99 -10.19 -38.04
N SER A 650 19.42 -11.03 -37.16
CA SER A 650 19.06 -12.42 -37.49
C SER A 650 18.06 -12.57 -38.63
N PHE A 651 17.08 -11.66 -38.71
CA PHE A 651 16.07 -11.64 -39.76
C PHE A 651 16.54 -10.91 -41.03
N GLU A 652 17.79 -10.44 -41.06
CA GLU A 652 18.34 -9.60 -42.13
C GLU A 652 17.44 -8.38 -42.43
N ALA A 653 16.82 -7.85 -41.37
CA ALA A 653 15.82 -6.80 -41.48
C ALA A 653 16.47 -5.40 -41.38
N ASP A 654 15.98 -4.48 -42.22
CA ASP A 654 16.37 -3.07 -42.14
C ASP A 654 15.71 -2.37 -40.94
N ASP A 655 14.44 -2.68 -40.69
CA ASP A 655 13.64 -2.28 -39.54
C ASP A 655 12.81 -3.48 -39.09
N ILE A 656 12.93 -3.87 -37.82
CA ILE A 656 12.27 -5.08 -37.30
C ILE A 656 10.75 -4.95 -37.26
N ILE A 657 10.21 -3.75 -37.08
CA ILE A 657 8.76 -3.52 -37.10
C ILE A 657 8.26 -3.67 -38.54
N ALA A 658 8.93 -3.02 -39.50
CA ALA A 658 8.60 -3.11 -40.92
C ALA A 658 8.68 -4.55 -41.44
N HIS A 659 9.63 -5.35 -40.95
CA HIS A 659 9.77 -6.77 -41.28
C HIS A 659 8.51 -7.58 -40.96
N PHE A 660 7.93 -7.39 -39.76
CA PHE A 660 6.69 -8.07 -39.36
C PHE A 660 5.41 -7.39 -39.87
N GLU A 661 5.48 -6.13 -40.30
CA GLU A 661 4.38 -5.46 -41.00
C GLU A 661 4.21 -5.94 -42.44
N ASP A 662 5.27 -6.47 -43.08
CA ASP A 662 5.19 -7.03 -44.43
C ASP A 662 4.32 -8.31 -44.43
N PRO A 663 3.18 -8.33 -45.14
CA PRO A 663 2.29 -9.49 -45.18
C PRO A 663 2.90 -10.73 -45.85
N ARG A 664 4.07 -10.59 -46.51
CA ARG A 664 4.84 -11.70 -47.09
C ARG A 664 5.72 -12.41 -46.07
N THR A 665 6.00 -11.79 -44.92
CA THR A 665 6.82 -12.38 -43.87
C THR A 665 6.01 -13.44 -43.12
N PRO A 666 6.46 -14.71 -43.08
CA PRO A 666 5.78 -15.73 -42.31
C PRO A 666 5.87 -15.40 -40.82
N VAL A 667 4.72 -15.41 -40.14
CA VAL A 667 4.66 -15.23 -38.69
C VAL A 667 5.15 -16.53 -38.03
N PRO A 668 6.28 -16.51 -37.30
CA PRO A 668 6.82 -17.72 -36.68
C PRO A 668 5.92 -18.18 -35.52
N ASP A 669 5.86 -19.49 -35.28
CA ASP A 669 5.26 -20.04 -34.06
C ASP A 669 6.20 -19.89 -32.86
N VAL A 670 5.67 -20.16 -31.65
CA VAL A 670 6.44 -19.98 -30.40
C VAL A 670 7.69 -20.86 -30.36
N GLU A 671 7.62 -22.09 -30.86
CA GLU A 671 8.76 -23.01 -30.82
C GLU A 671 9.88 -22.56 -31.77
N SER A 672 9.52 -22.09 -32.98
CA SER A 672 10.47 -21.51 -33.93
C SER A 672 11.15 -20.26 -33.36
N LEU A 673 10.40 -19.42 -32.63
CA LEU A 673 10.97 -18.25 -31.93
C LEU A 673 11.91 -18.67 -30.79
N ARG A 674 11.57 -19.71 -30.03
CA ARG A 674 12.42 -20.22 -28.94
C ARG A 674 13.72 -20.77 -29.48
N GLU A 675 13.67 -21.55 -30.55
CA GLU A 675 14.89 -22.11 -31.16
C GLU A 675 15.78 -20.99 -31.71
N SER A 676 15.18 -20.01 -32.40
CA SER A 676 15.90 -18.81 -32.84
C SER A 676 16.53 -18.05 -31.68
N ALA A 677 15.79 -17.88 -30.57
CA ALA A 677 16.29 -17.19 -29.39
C ALA A 677 17.42 -17.95 -28.68
N ARG A 678 17.42 -19.30 -28.69
CA ARG A 678 18.54 -20.10 -28.16
C ARG A 678 19.82 -19.85 -28.95
N VAL A 679 19.73 -19.88 -30.27
CA VAL A 679 20.87 -19.59 -31.16
C VAL A 679 21.39 -18.18 -30.92
N LEU A 680 20.49 -17.19 -30.87
CA LEU A 680 20.88 -15.80 -30.65
C LEU A 680 21.46 -15.55 -29.26
N PHE A 681 20.91 -16.18 -28.22
CA PHE A 681 21.45 -16.11 -26.89
C PHE A 681 22.89 -16.63 -26.85
N ARG A 682 23.14 -17.83 -27.42
CA ARG A 682 24.49 -18.38 -27.50
C ARG A 682 25.44 -17.46 -28.26
N ARG A 683 24.99 -16.89 -29.39
CA ARG A 683 25.76 -16.01 -30.27
C ARG A 683 26.07 -14.61 -29.68
N TYR A 684 25.23 -14.08 -28.80
CA TYR A 684 25.31 -12.67 -28.35
C TYR A 684 25.32 -12.44 -26.83
N ALA A 685 25.16 -13.47 -26.00
CA ALA A 685 25.06 -13.31 -24.54
C ALA A 685 25.71 -14.46 -23.74
N SER A 686 26.71 -15.13 -24.33
CA SER A 686 27.45 -16.23 -23.69
C SER A 686 28.94 -15.91 -23.51
N GLN A 687 29.60 -16.64 -22.61
CA GLN A 687 31.05 -16.54 -22.40
C GLN A 687 31.84 -16.96 -23.66
N GLU A 688 31.34 -17.94 -24.41
CA GLU A 688 31.93 -18.38 -25.66
C GLU A 688 31.85 -17.27 -26.73
N ALA A 689 30.70 -16.61 -26.86
CA ALA A 689 30.54 -15.46 -27.75
C ALA A 689 31.47 -14.30 -27.39
N TYR A 690 31.68 -14.03 -26.09
CA TYR A 690 32.63 -13.02 -25.63
C TYR A 690 34.06 -13.35 -26.09
N ASN A 691 34.52 -14.59 -25.87
CA ASN A 691 35.85 -15.03 -26.28
C ASN A 691 36.02 -14.99 -27.81
N GLN A 692 34.99 -15.42 -28.54
CA GLN A 692 34.94 -15.36 -30.00
C GLN A 692 35.08 -13.92 -30.50
N ALA A 693 34.35 -12.97 -29.92
CA ALA A 693 34.41 -11.57 -30.31
C ALA A 693 35.80 -10.94 -30.11
N LEU A 694 36.67 -11.52 -29.27
CA LEU A 694 38.03 -11.00 -29.07
C LEU A 694 39.05 -11.50 -30.11
N SER A 695 38.67 -12.40 -31.02
CA SER A 695 39.56 -12.95 -32.04
C SER A 695 38.84 -13.14 -33.38
N GLU A 696 39.42 -12.57 -34.44
CA GLU A 696 38.92 -12.79 -35.79
C GLU A 696 39.01 -14.28 -36.21
N GLU A 697 40.07 -14.96 -35.84
CA GLU A 697 40.25 -16.40 -36.13
C GLU A 697 39.17 -17.25 -35.46
N LEU A 698 38.85 -16.97 -34.19
CA LEU A 698 37.77 -17.66 -33.47
C LEU A 698 36.40 -17.33 -34.08
N THR A 699 36.21 -16.09 -34.52
CA THR A 699 34.96 -15.68 -35.19
C THR A 699 34.77 -16.38 -36.53
N ASP A 700 35.83 -16.53 -37.33
CA ASP A 700 35.77 -17.18 -38.64
C ASP A 700 35.64 -18.71 -38.56
N SER A 701 36.21 -19.31 -37.51
CA SER A 701 36.14 -20.76 -37.25
C SER A 701 34.93 -21.20 -36.42
N ALA A 702 34.11 -20.26 -35.94
CA ALA A 702 32.90 -20.55 -35.19
C ALA A 702 31.87 -21.37 -35.99
N SER A 703 31.08 -22.18 -35.29
CA SER A 703 29.97 -22.92 -35.91
C SER A 703 28.95 -21.96 -36.52
N GLU A 704 28.17 -22.40 -37.51
CA GLU A 704 27.15 -21.54 -38.15
C GLU A 704 26.09 -21.01 -37.15
N GLU A 705 25.83 -21.74 -36.05
CA GLU A 705 24.99 -21.24 -34.95
C GLU A 705 25.64 -20.07 -34.20
N MET A 706 26.95 -20.12 -33.96
CA MET A 706 27.71 -19.11 -33.22
C MET A 706 28.28 -17.99 -34.09
N LYS A 707 28.25 -18.15 -35.41
CA LYS A 707 28.84 -17.22 -36.36
C LYS A 707 28.11 -15.89 -36.36
N ILE A 708 28.87 -14.83 -36.12
CA ILE A 708 28.36 -13.45 -36.10
C ILE A 708 28.54 -12.86 -37.51
N PRO A 709 27.50 -12.24 -38.10
CA PRO A 709 27.63 -11.56 -39.38
C PRO A 709 28.64 -10.40 -39.33
N ARG A 710 29.41 -10.22 -40.39
CA ARG A 710 30.41 -9.15 -40.48
C ARG A 710 29.76 -7.81 -40.82
N GLY A 711 30.22 -6.76 -40.14
CA GLY A 711 29.85 -5.38 -40.43
C GLY A 711 30.80 -4.73 -41.44
N THR A 712 30.65 -3.44 -41.64
CA THR A 712 31.61 -2.66 -42.43
C THR A 712 32.99 -2.64 -41.77
N PRO A 713 34.10 -2.58 -42.53
CA PRO A 713 35.44 -2.43 -41.96
C PRO A 713 35.49 -1.26 -40.96
N TRP A 714 36.06 -1.48 -39.78
CA TRP A 714 36.19 -0.42 -38.80
C TRP A 714 37.40 0.46 -39.08
N THR A 715 37.18 1.77 -39.06
CA THR A 715 38.24 2.77 -39.13
C THR A 715 38.24 3.57 -37.84
N GLN A 716 39.41 3.70 -37.22
CA GLN A 716 39.55 4.48 -36.00
C GLN A 716 39.10 5.93 -36.23
N PRO A 717 38.18 6.48 -35.42
CA PRO A 717 37.80 7.87 -35.51
C PRO A 717 39.02 8.78 -35.31
N VAL A 718 39.15 9.82 -36.15
CA VAL A 718 40.25 10.80 -36.05
C VAL A 718 40.14 11.52 -34.71
N ASP A 719 41.17 11.37 -33.88
CA ASP A 719 41.24 11.93 -32.54
C ASP A 719 41.40 13.46 -32.61
N ASN A 720 40.28 14.19 -32.62
CA ASN A 720 40.27 15.64 -32.44
C ASN A 720 40.51 15.93 -30.96
N SER A 721 41.77 15.81 -30.55
CA SER A 721 42.25 15.86 -29.16
C SER A 721 42.16 17.25 -28.49
N GLN A 722 41.11 18.03 -28.74
CA GLN A 722 40.85 19.31 -28.08
C GLN A 722 39.53 19.36 -27.28
N SER A 723 38.59 18.41 -27.44
CA SER A 723 37.33 18.42 -26.67
C SER A 723 37.28 17.45 -25.49
N GLU A 724 38.08 16.37 -25.46
CA GLU A 724 38.03 15.37 -24.37
C GLU A 724 38.81 15.77 -23.11
N ARG A 725 39.50 16.92 -23.11
CA ARG A 725 40.34 17.38 -21.98
C ARG A 725 39.59 18.20 -20.91
N ALA A 726 38.32 18.56 -21.14
CA ALA A 726 37.61 19.51 -20.27
C ALA A 726 36.67 18.87 -19.23
N ASP A 727 36.26 17.60 -19.40
CA ASP A 727 35.11 17.06 -18.66
C ASP A 727 35.47 16.13 -17.50
N ASP A 728 36.75 15.80 -17.30
CA ASP A 728 37.25 15.06 -16.12
C ASP A 728 37.23 15.88 -14.81
N ALA A 729 36.74 17.13 -14.86
CA ALA A 729 36.70 18.04 -13.70
C ALA A 729 35.32 18.11 -13.00
N TYR A 730 34.29 17.43 -13.50
CA TYR A 730 32.97 17.36 -12.85
C TYR A 730 32.72 15.94 -12.32
N GLY A 731 33.30 15.66 -11.16
CA GLY A 731 33.13 14.40 -10.43
C GLY A 731 33.59 14.47 -8.97
N ASP A 732 34.39 15.48 -8.61
CA ASP A 732 34.70 15.82 -7.22
C ASP A 732 33.82 17.01 -6.79
N ALA A 733 32.50 16.79 -6.76
CA ALA A 733 31.74 17.49 -5.72
C ALA A 733 32.14 16.79 -4.43
N GLU A 734 32.58 17.57 -3.43
CA GLU A 734 32.72 17.05 -2.08
C GLU A 734 31.44 16.27 -1.74
N PRO A 735 31.56 15.08 -1.11
CA PRO A 735 30.39 14.49 -0.51
C PRO A 735 29.79 15.55 0.41
N ASP A 736 28.52 15.91 0.19
CA ASP A 736 27.68 16.20 1.35
C ASP A 736 27.87 14.95 2.23
N ASP A 737 28.52 15.17 3.38
CA ASP A 737 28.85 14.20 4.41
C ASP A 737 27.54 13.59 4.96
N ASP A 738 27.00 12.65 4.21
CA ASP A 738 25.80 11.86 4.51
C ASP A 738 26.14 10.38 4.24
N THR A 739 27.25 9.91 4.83
CA THR A 739 27.56 8.56 5.35
C THR A 739 29.07 8.37 5.45
N GLU A 740 29.71 9.05 6.41
CA GLU A 740 31.05 8.67 6.84
C GLU A 740 31.01 7.45 7.75
N ALA A 741 31.55 6.34 7.25
CA ALA A 741 32.18 5.34 8.09
C ALA A 741 33.37 6.02 8.80
N VAL A 742 33.19 6.38 10.06
CA VAL A 742 34.24 6.98 10.88
C VAL A 742 35.29 5.93 11.19
N VAL A 743 36.50 6.15 10.67
CA VAL A 743 37.75 5.58 11.20
C VAL A 743 37.95 6.19 12.59
N VAL A 744 37.94 5.37 13.64
CA VAL A 744 38.20 5.83 15.01
C VAL A 744 39.63 5.42 15.38
N ASP A 745 40.49 6.41 15.59
CA ASP A 745 41.76 6.26 16.32
C ASP A 745 41.47 6.24 17.84
N ASP A 746 41.97 5.18 18.48
CA ASP A 746 42.37 4.94 19.87
C ASP A 746 41.72 5.66 21.07
N LEU A 747 41.30 4.84 22.05
CA LEU A 747 41.94 4.72 23.39
C LEU A 747 41.16 3.73 24.28
N ALA A 748 41.66 2.49 24.43
CA ALA A 748 41.52 1.68 25.65
C ALA A 748 42.47 0.46 25.64
N GLU A 749 43.55 0.56 26.41
CA GLU A 749 44.45 -0.55 26.74
C GLU A 749 43.68 -1.70 27.42
N ASN A 750 43.72 -2.92 26.86
CA ASN A 750 44.05 -4.16 27.59
C ASN A 750 44.14 -5.39 26.67
N ALA A 751 45.40 -5.74 26.40
CA ALA A 751 46.00 -6.99 25.97
C ALA A 751 45.13 -8.23 25.67
N GLY A 752 45.20 -8.65 24.40
CA GLY A 752 45.47 -10.03 23.99
C GLY A 752 44.24 -10.85 23.58
N LEU A 753 43.89 -10.78 22.29
CA LEU A 753 43.22 -11.81 21.43
C LEU A 753 42.53 -11.20 20.17
N GLU A 754 43.01 -10.07 19.63
CA GLU A 754 42.37 -9.33 18.51
C GLU A 754 42.80 -9.74 17.09
N GLU A 755 43.71 -10.69 16.89
CA GLU A 755 44.29 -11.00 15.55
C GLU A 755 43.39 -11.84 14.60
N PHE A 756 42.12 -12.11 14.89
CA PHE A 756 41.31 -13.09 14.12
C PHE A 756 40.42 -12.53 13.01
N PHE A 757 40.45 -11.22 12.73
CA PHE A 757 39.69 -10.58 11.64
C PHE A 757 40.40 -9.42 10.92
N GLU A 758 41.63 -9.05 11.30
CA GLU A 758 42.39 -8.00 10.62
C GLU A 758 43.24 -8.49 9.44
N ASP A 759 43.40 -9.80 9.25
CA ASP A 759 44.22 -10.34 8.14
C ASP A 759 43.52 -10.38 6.76
N ALA A 760 42.62 -9.43 6.52
CA ALA A 760 42.26 -8.99 5.17
C ALA A 760 42.50 -7.48 4.94
N GLU A 761 43.11 -6.77 5.89
CA GLU A 761 43.52 -5.36 5.75
C GLU A 761 45.04 -5.10 5.89
N SER A 762 45.86 -6.13 6.09
CA SER A 762 47.31 -6.00 6.27
C SER A 762 48.15 -6.20 4.99
N ASP A 763 47.76 -5.57 3.87
CA ASP A 763 48.75 -5.20 2.83
C ASP A 763 48.34 -3.96 2.01
N SER A 764 48.26 -2.79 2.65
CA SER A 764 48.57 -1.49 2.00
C SER A 764 48.43 -0.24 2.90
N ARG A 765 49.18 -0.16 4.01
CA ARG A 765 49.56 1.15 4.59
C ARG A 765 51.05 1.14 4.92
N THR A 766 51.94 1.28 3.93
CA THR A 766 52.51 2.60 3.64
C THR A 766 53.29 2.58 2.32
N LYS A 767 52.62 2.92 1.21
CA LYS A 767 53.26 3.65 0.09
C LYS A 767 52.24 4.64 -0.43
N LYS A 768 52.59 5.93 -0.44
CA LYS A 768 51.88 6.97 -1.21
C LYS A 768 51.92 6.56 -2.69
N GLY A 769 50.99 5.71 -3.12
CA GLY A 769 50.78 5.34 -4.50
C GLY A 769 50.06 6.49 -5.20
N LYS A 770 50.70 7.06 -6.23
CA LYS A 770 50.05 7.99 -7.16
C LYS A 770 48.73 7.36 -7.64
N LYS A 771 47.58 8.03 -7.44
CA LYS A 771 46.30 7.68 -8.06
C LYS A 771 46.53 7.49 -9.56
N GLN A 772 46.52 6.24 -10.02
CA GLN A 772 46.64 5.90 -11.43
C GLN A 772 45.30 6.27 -12.07
N LYS A 773 45.26 7.38 -12.82
CA LYS A 773 44.15 7.66 -13.75
C LYS A 773 43.94 6.41 -14.59
N LYS A 774 42.72 5.86 -14.67
CA LYS A 774 42.40 4.76 -15.61
C LYS A 774 42.74 5.30 -17.01
N GLY A 775 43.89 4.90 -17.54
CA GLY A 775 44.26 5.20 -18.91
C GLY A 775 43.28 4.53 -19.86
N LYS A 776 43.18 5.06 -21.08
CA LYS A 776 42.54 4.39 -22.21
C LYS A 776 43.09 2.95 -22.28
N HIS A 777 42.20 1.94 -22.34
CA HIS A 777 42.62 0.56 -22.56
C HIS A 777 43.34 0.49 -23.90
N ILE A 778 44.49 -0.19 -23.94
CA ILE A 778 45.29 -0.37 -25.14
C ILE A 778 45.29 -1.86 -25.43
N GLU A 779 44.78 -2.22 -26.61
CA GLU A 779 44.78 -3.61 -27.07
C GLU A 779 46.21 -4.10 -27.33
N ALA A 780 46.40 -5.42 -27.31
CA ALA A 780 47.66 -6.01 -27.70
C ALA A 780 48.02 -5.65 -29.17
N PRO A 781 49.31 -5.51 -29.52
CA PRO A 781 49.72 -5.29 -30.90
C PRO A 781 49.14 -6.38 -31.82
N GLY A 782 48.45 -5.98 -32.90
CA GLY A 782 47.82 -6.91 -33.83
C GLY A 782 46.45 -7.44 -33.40
N PHE A 783 45.79 -6.81 -32.43
CA PHE A 783 44.41 -7.13 -32.06
C PHE A 783 43.48 -7.13 -33.29
N SER A 784 42.91 -8.30 -33.60
CA SER A 784 42.02 -8.54 -34.72
C SER A 784 40.55 -8.65 -34.31
N GLY A 785 40.26 -8.73 -33.02
CA GLY A 785 38.91 -8.83 -32.47
C GLY A 785 38.09 -7.55 -32.54
N ASP A 786 36.92 -7.60 -31.92
CA ASP A 786 35.96 -6.50 -31.78
C ASP A 786 35.61 -6.28 -30.31
N ARG A 787 36.25 -5.27 -29.71
CA ARG A 787 36.08 -4.93 -28.30
C ARG A 787 34.70 -4.35 -27.99
N GLY A 788 34.15 -3.54 -28.90
CA GLY A 788 32.83 -2.93 -28.73
C GLY A 788 31.73 -4.00 -28.68
N MET A 789 31.86 -5.02 -29.53
CA MET A 789 30.97 -6.18 -29.52
C MET A 789 31.14 -7.01 -28.24
N ALA A 790 32.39 -7.30 -27.85
CA ALA A 790 32.68 -8.07 -26.63
C ALA A 790 32.07 -7.42 -25.37
N ASN A 791 32.19 -6.11 -25.22
CA ASN A 791 31.52 -5.33 -24.16
C ASN A 791 29.98 -5.45 -24.28
N GLY A 792 29.45 -5.37 -25.50
CA GLY A 792 28.02 -5.58 -25.77
C GLY A 792 27.48 -6.92 -25.27
N ILE A 793 28.24 -8.00 -25.49
CA ILE A 793 27.91 -9.37 -25.08
C ILE A 793 27.90 -9.51 -23.55
N LEU A 794 28.90 -8.95 -22.86
CA LEU A 794 28.95 -8.98 -21.39
C LEU A 794 27.72 -8.29 -20.78
N PHE A 795 27.35 -7.11 -21.29
CA PHE A 795 26.15 -6.42 -20.83
C PHE A 795 24.87 -7.25 -21.03
N LEU A 796 24.70 -7.89 -22.19
CA LEU A 796 23.54 -8.75 -22.45
C LEU A 796 23.49 -9.96 -21.51
N GLN A 797 24.64 -10.53 -21.17
CA GLN A 797 24.73 -11.63 -20.22
C GLN A 797 24.37 -11.17 -18.80
N ASP A 798 25.10 -10.17 -18.27
CA ASP A 798 24.96 -9.68 -16.90
C ASP A 798 23.55 -9.13 -16.63
N MET A 799 23.05 -8.28 -17.52
CA MET A 799 21.70 -7.71 -17.38
C MET A 799 20.62 -8.77 -17.60
N GLY A 800 20.87 -9.78 -18.44
CA GLY A 800 19.96 -10.89 -18.63
C GLY A 800 19.73 -11.68 -17.34
N TRP A 801 20.79 -12.02 -16.60
CA TRP A 801 20.66 -12.65 -15.28
C TRP A 801 19.88 -11.77 -14.29
N TRP A 802 20.16 -10.46 -14.28
CA TRP A 802 19.44 -9.50 -13.44
C TRP A 802 17.94 -9.44 -13.77
N VAL A 803 17.57 -9.42 -15.05
CA VAL A 803 16.17 -9.42 -15.50
C VAL A 803 15.46 -10.70 -15.05
N ILE A 804 16.11 -11.87 -15.19
CA ILE A 804 15.54 -13.14 -14.72
C ILE A 804 15.27 -13.11 -13.21
N ALA A 805 16.23 -12.65 -12.40
CA ALA A 805 16.03 -12.50 -10.96
C ALA A 805 14.89 -11.53 -10.63
N ALA A 806 14.78 -10.40 -11.35
CA ALA A 806 13.73 -9.41 -11.15
C ALA A 806 12.32 -9.94 -11.46
N HIS A 807 12.18 -10.86 -12.42
CA HIS A 807 10.89 -11.49 -12.75
C HIS A 807 10.57 -12.70 -11.87
N ALA A 808 11.58 -13.39 -11.33
CA ALA A 808 11.38 -14.53 -10.43
C ALA A 808 10.60 -14.14 -9.17
N VAL A 809 10.90 -12.97 -8.60
CA VAL A 809 10.27 -12.46 -7.37
C VAL A 809 8.75 -12.34 -7.50
N PRO A 810 8.18 -11.52 -8.40
CA PRO A 810 6.73 -11.33 -8.48
C PRO A 810 5.97 -12.61 -8.86
N ASP A 811 6.62 -13.53 -9.59
CA ASP A 811 6.06 -14.84 -9.93
C ASP A 811 6.05 -15.83 -8.75
N GLY A 812 6.80 -15.53 -7.69
CA GLY A 812 7.03 -16.42 -6.55
C GLY A 812 7.94 -17.60 -6.88
N GLU A 813 8.76 -17.51 -7.93
CA GLU A 813 9.67 -18.58 -8.38
C GLU A 813 11.03 -18.47 -7.67
N VAL A 814 11.05 -18.77 -6.37
CA VAL A 814 12.26 -18.64 -5.54
C VAL A 814 13.39 -19.58 -5.97
N GLY A 815 13.07 -20.72 -6.58
CA GLY A 815 14.08 -21.61 -7.15
C GLY A 815 14.79 -21.00 -8.37
N ARG A 816 14.08 -20.22 -9.19
CA ARG A 816 14.67 -19.47 -10.30
C ARG A 816 15.59 -18.36 -9.79
N LEU A 817 15.17 -17.66 -8.75
CA LEU A 817 16.00 -16.65 -8.09
C LEU A 817 17.28 -17.29 -7.54
N TRP A 818 17.17 -18.45 -6.90
CA TRP A 818 18.31 -19.18 -6.34
C TRP A 818 19.38 -19.54 -7.36
N GLU A 819 18.99 -20.06 -8.54
CA GLU A 819 19.95 -20.35 -9.62
C GLU A 819 20.73 -19.11 -10.07
N ILE A 820 20.10 -17.93 -10.12
CA ILE A 820 20.79 -16.67 -10.44
C ILE A 820 21.71 -16.22 -9.29
N LEU A 821 21.30 -16.41 -8.03
CA LEU A 821 22.14 -16.09 -6.89
C LEU A 821 23.43 -16.92 -6.88
N LYS A 822 23.39 -18.20 -7.28
CA LYS A 822 24.61 -19.02 -7.46
C LYS A 822 25.56 -18.43 -8.50
N VAL A 823 25.03 -17.99 -9.65
CA VAL A 823 25.83 -17.30 -10.68
C VAL A 823 26.46 -16.02 -10.12
N TRP A 824 25.73 -15.29 -9.27
CA TRP A 824 26.22 -14.07 -8.65
C TRP A 824 27.30 -14.28 -7.59
N ILE A 825 27.43 -15.47 -6.98
CA ILE A 825 28.61 -15.80 -6.16
C ILE A 825 29.89 -15.60 -6.98
N ILE A 826 29.91 -16.18 -8.19
CA ILE A 826 31.03 -16.08 -9.13
C ILE A 826 31.17 -14.63 -9.62
N ASN A 827 30.09 -14.00 -10.07
CA ASN A 827 30.11 -12.64 -10.62
C ASN A 827 30.63 -11.61 -9.58
N PHE A 828 30.17 -11.66 -8.33
CA PHE A 828 30.64 -10.75 -7.28
C PHE A 828 32.12 -10.92 -6.95
N SER A 829 32.67 -12.14 -7.10
CA SER A 829 34.10 -12.41 -6.88
C SER A 829 34.98 -11.64 -7.90
N GLY A 830 34.50 -11.48 -9.13
CA GLY A 830 35.16 -10.70 -10.17
C GLY A 830 34.93 -9.19 -10.09
N SER A 831 33.87 -8.76 -9.40
CA SER A 831 33.45 -7.36 -9.25
C SER A 831 34.29 -6.56 -8.23
N SER A 832 33.84 -5.38 -7.80
CA SER A 832 34.39 -4.68 -6.62
C SER A 832 33.62 -4.95 -5.33
N ASN A 833 32.48 -5.66 -5.39
CA ASN A 833 31.56 -5.88 -4.28
C ASN A 833 31.79 -7.26 -3.65
N HIS A 834 33.02 -7.50 -3.20
CA HIS A 834 33.50 -8.81 -2.75
C HIS A 834 32.80 -9.38 -1.54
N ASN A 835 32.26 -8.53 -0.66
CA ASN A 835 31.56 -8.99 0.54
C ASN A 835 30.32 -9.83 0.18
N TYR A 836 29.65 -9.52 -0.94
CA TYR A 836 28.50 -10.27 -1.41
C TYR A 836 28.86 -11.68 -1.93
N THR A 837 30.12 -11.93 -2.30
CA THR A 837 30.59 -13.30 -2.55
C THR A 837 30.47 -14.12 -1.28
N ASN A 838 30.99 -13.62 -0.15
CA ASN A 838 30.94 -14.33 1.12
C ASN A 838 29.50 -14.47 1.63
N TYR A 839 28.66 -13.44 1.46
CA TYR A 839 27.27 -13.49 1.89
C TYR A 839 26.47 -14.59 1.18
N LEU A 840 26.69 -14.74 -0.13
CA LEU A 840 26.03 -15.76 -0.93
C LEU A 840 26.68 -17.14 -0.79
N LEU A 841 27.99 -17.24 -0.51
CA LEU A 841 28.64 -18.50 -0.17
C LEU A 841 28.13 -19.06 1.16
N GLU A 842 27.95 -18.23 2.19
CA GLU A 842 27.34 -18.66 3.44
C GLU A 842 25.90 -19.14 3.24
N MET A 843 25.11 -18.42 2.44
CA MET A 843 23.76 -18.87 2.05
C MET A 843 23.80 -20.22 1.33
N TYR A 844 24.72 -20.39 0.37
CA TYR A 844 24.90 -21.64 -0.36
C TYR A 844 25.28 -22.80 0.57
N CYS A 845 26.27 -22.61 1.43
CA CYS A 845 26.72 -23.61 2.39
C CYS A 845 25.62 -23.99 3.38
N LEU A 846 24.85 -22.99 3.85
CA LEU A 846 23.71 -23.21 4.73
C LEU A 846 22.70 -24.14 4.08
N HIS A 847 22.25 -23.84 2.87
CA HIS A 847 21.25 -24.66 2.17
C HIS A 847 21.78 -26.02 1.71
N ARG A 848 23.08 -26.12 1.35
CA ARG A 848 23.66 -27.32 0.76
C ARG A 848 24.15 -28.34 1.78
N TYR A 849 24.66 -27.88 2.93
CA TYR A 849 25.38 -28.70 3.90
C TYR A 849 24.82 -28.60 5.33
N GLU A 850 24.37 -27.42 5.76
CA GLU A 850 24.12 -27.17 7.20
C GLU A 850 22.65 -27.15 7.60
N ALA A 851 21.74 -27.03 6.63
CA ALA A 851 20.31 -27.13 6.84
C ALA A 851 19.82 -28.55 6.55
N SER A 852 18.89 -29.06 7.37
CA SER A 852 18.06 -30.18 6.94
C SER A 852 17.24 -29.78 5.71
N LYS A 853 16.76 -30.78 4.95
CA LYS A 853 15.87 -30.51 3.82
C LYS A 853 14.66 -29.69 4.24
N ASP A 854 14.06 -30.04 5.38
CA ASP A 854 12.87 -29.39 5.92
C ASP A 854 13.16 -27.94 6.36
N PHE A 855 14.34 -27.68 6.93
CA PHE A 855 14.76 -26.32 7.28
C PHE A 855 15.03 -25.47 6.03
N SER A 856 15.71 -26.06 5.04
CA SER A 856 16.01 -25.42 3.76
C SER A 856 14.72 -25.05 3.00
N ASP A 857 13.77 -25.99 2.91
CA ASP A 857 12.46 -25.75 2.32
C ASP A 857 11.71 -24.63 3.07
N ALA A 858 11.74 -24.63 4.41
CA ALA A 858 11.12 -23.59 5.22
C ALA A 858 11.71 -22.19 4.95
N MET A 859 13.03 -22.09 4.78
CA MET A 859 13.70 -20.83 4.43
C MET A 859 13.30 -20.34 3.03
N PHE A 860 13.28 -21.22 2.03
CA PHE A 860 12.86 -20.84 0.67
C PHE A 860 11.39 -20.46 0.62
N ASN A 861 10.51 -21.24 1.27
CA ASN A 861 9.07 -20.99 1.34
C ASN A 861 8.71 -19.64 1.98
N ASN A 862 9.63 -19.06 2.75
CA ASN A 862 9.45 -17.80 3.49
C ASN A 862 10.52 -16.75 3.16
N SER A 863 11.12 -16.82 1.97
CA SER A 863 12.10 -15.84 1.48
C SER A 863 11.45 -14.57 0.88
N LEU A 864 10.15 -14.64 0.55
CA LEU A 864 9.37 -13.54 0.01
C LEU A 864 8.10 -13.32 0.85
N VAL A 865 7.57 -12.10 0.83
CA VAL A 865 6.28 -11.77 1.44
C VAL A 865 5.26 -11.34 0.39
N ASN A 866 3.99 -11.54 0.66
CA ASN A 866 2.88 -11.08 -0.19
C ASN A 866 1.87 -10.30 0.65
N PRO A 867 2.07 -8.97 0.83
CA PRO A 867 1.24 -8.14 1.69
C PRO A 867 -0.21 -8.00 1.20
N THR A 868 -0.46 -8.22 -0.10
CA THR A 868 -1.76 -7.97 -0.74
C THR A 868 -2.52 -9.25 -1.09
N GLY A 869 -1.87 -10.41 -1.04
CA GLY A 869 -2.37 -11.66 -1.62
C GLY A 869 -2.30 -11.73 -3.15
N LEU A 870 -1.78 -10.70 -3.83
CA LEU A 870 -1.75 -10.63 -5.30
C LEU A 870 -0.35 -10.88 -5.88
N GLN A 871 0.70 -10.38 -5.24
CA GLN A 871 2.04 -10.39 -5.78
C GLN A 871 3.08 -10.48 -4.67
N TRP A 872 4.11 -11.29 -4.91
CA TRP A 872 5.25 -11.44 -4.03
C TRP A 872 6.23 -10.28 -4.14
N VAL A 873 6.86 -9.93 -3.02
CA VAL A 873 7.91 -8.93 -2.88
C VAL A 873 8.99 -9.46 -1.93
N GLU A 874 10.21 -8.97 -2.08
CA GLU A 874 11.31 -9.30 -1.17
C GLU A 874 11.04 -8.79 0.25
N CYS A 875 11.55 -9.50 1.26
CA CYS A 875 11.31 -9.17 2.67
C CYS A 875 11.95 -7.82 3.04
N ASP A 876 13.21 -7.60 2.63
CA ASP A 876 13.94 -6.35 2.85
C ASP A 876 13.31 -5.18 2.09
N PHE A 877 12.84 -5.38 0.86
CA PHE A 877 12.12 -4.34 0.12
C PHE A 877 10.80 -3.92 0.81
N ALA A 878 10.09 -4.88 1.43
CA ALA A 878 8.91 -4.56 2.23
C ALA A 878 9.28 -3.77 3.50
N GLN A 879 10.37 -4.16 4.17
CA GLN A 879 10.90 -3.46 5.35
C GLN A 879 11.34 -2.03 5.01
N GLU A 880 12.04 -1.82 3.90
CA GLU A 880 12.46 -0.51 3.39
C GLU A 880 11.25 0.43 3.17
N GLY A 881 10.13 -0.12 2.67
CA GLY A 881 8.87 0.62 2.55
C GLY A 881 8.31 1.12 3.88
N TYR A 882 8.52 0.38 4.97
CA TYR A 882 8.16 0.79 6.32
C TYR A 882 9.15 1.81 6.90
N ASN A 883 10.45 1.57 6.71
CA ASN A 883 11.54 2.44 7.13
C ASN A 883 11.34 3.85 6.57
N LYS A 884 11.15 3.97 5.25
CA LYS A 884 10.89 5.24 4.59
C LYS A 884 9.72 6.01 5.22
N TRP A 885 8.64 5.32 5.61
CA TRP A 885 7.51 6.00 6.24
C TRP A 885 7.88 6.57 7.62
N LEU A 886 8.69 5.84 8.39
CA LEU A 886 9.18 6.22 9.72
C LEU A 886 10.20 7.35 9.66
N GLU A 887 11.15 7.31 8.74
CA GLU A 887 12.16 8.36 8.52
C GLU A 887 11.52 9.70 8.16
N GLU A 888 10.60 9.68 7.18
CA GLU A 888 9.79 10.86 6.82
C GLU A 888 8.99 11.40 8.04
N MET A 889 8.62 10.57 9.02
CA MET A 889 7.96 11.05 10.24
C MET A 889 8.92 11.77 11.19
N VAL A 890 10.19 11.34 11.26
CA VAL A 890 11.25 12.03 12.03
C VAL A 890 11.46 13.44 11.52
N GLU A 891 11.50 13.62 10.19
CA GLU A 891 11.60 14.95 9.58
C GLU A 891 10.44 15.88 10.01
N HIS A 892 9.22 15.33 10.13
CA HIS A 892 8.02 16.10 10.45
C HIS A 892 7.80 16.35 11.95
N LYS A 893 8.27 15.46 12.84
CA LYS A 893 7.95 15.49 14.27
C LYS A 893 9.15 15.60 15.20
N GLY A 894 10.38 15.40 14.71
CA GLY A 894 11.58 15.26 15.53
C GLY A 894 11.50 14.02 16.43
N GLY A 895 12.37 13.94 17.44
CA GLY A 895 12.49 12.76 18.32
C GLY A 895 13.43 11.70 17.76
N ASP A 896 13.76 10.70 18.56
CA ASP A 896 14.67 9.59 18.24
C ASP A 896 13.91 8.27 18.04
N PHE A 897 14.54 7.29 17.38
CA PHE A 897 13.85 6.05 16.99
C PHE A 897 13.47 5.16 18.19
N ASP A 898 14.09 5.32 19.36
CA ASP A 898 13.73 4.64 20.60
C ASP A 898 12.70 5.39 21.45
N ASP A 899 12.35 6.63 21.10
CA ASP A 899 11.30 7.37 21.78
C ASP A 899 9.98 6.58 21.75
N HIS A 900 9.21 6.65 22.84
CA HIS A 900 7.90 5.98 22.95
C HIS A 900 7.00 6.25 21.72
N PHE A 901 7.05 7.46 21.17
CA PHE A 901 6.26 7.80 20.00
C PHE A 901 6.63 6.95 18.77
N TYR A 902 7.92 6.80 18.46
CA TYR A 902 8.36 5.98 17.32
C TYR A 902 8.22 4.49 17.63
N ARG A 903 8.81 4.09 18.76
CA ARG A 903 8.90 2.70 19.18
C ARG A 903 7.55 2.06 19.47
N HIS A 904 6.63 2.76 20.12
CA HIS A 904 5.37 2.17 20.58
C HIS A 904 4.16 2.64 19.75
N THR A 905 4.08 3.94 19.43
CA THR A 905 2.91 4.49 18.72
C THR A 905 2.98 4.27 17.21
N LEU A 906 4.16 4.46 16.58
CA LEU A 906 4.31 4.46 15.13
C LEU A 906 4.69 3.10 14.54
N ALA A 907 5.87 2.58 14.88
CA ALA A 907 6.50 1.47 14.16
C ALA A 907 5.60 0.22 14.13
N PRO A 908 4.99 -0.24 15.23
CA PRO A 908 4.12 -1.42 15.20
C PRO A 908 2.84 -1.26 14.37
N ASN A 909 2.47 -0.01 14.03
CA ASN A 909 1.27 0.34 13.27
C ASN A 909 1.55 0.75 11.82
N VAL A 910 2.82 0.82 11.39
CA VAL A 910 3.23 1.42 10.11
C VAL A 910 2.54 0.79 8.89
N MET A 911 2.47 -0.54 8.84
CA MET A 911 1.78 -1.28 7.79
C MET A 911 0.29 -0.88 7.68
N HIS A 912 -0.36 -0.66 8.82
CA HIS A 912 -1.77 -0.26 8.85
C HIS A 912 -1.98 1.19 8.40
N PHE A 913 -1.02 2.09 8.62
CA PHE A 913 -1.07 3.44 8.07
C PHE A 913 -1.06 3.46 6.55
N LEU A 914 -0.35 2.53 5.92
CA LEU A 914 -0.36 2.38 4.46
C LEU A 914 -1.73 1.90 3.97
N ARG A 915 -2.35 0.93 4.67
CA ARG A 915 -3.63 0.32 4.30
C ARG A 915 -4.85 1.23 4.54
N ILE A 916 -4.92 1.93 5.67
CA ILE A 916 -6.09 2.75 6.05
C ILE A 916 -6.35 3.88 5.05
N LYS A 917 -5.29 4.36 4.36
CA LYS A 917 -5.42 5.37 3.29
C LYS A 917 -6.32 4.89 2.15
N GLU A 918 -6.21 3.63 1.77
CA GLU A 918 -7.00 3.02 0.69
C GLU A 918 -8.40 2.64 1.14
N GLN A 919 -8.52 2.09 2.36
CA GLN A 919 -9.81 1.76 2.97
C GLN A 919 -10.70 2.99 3.09
N MET A 920 -10.15 4.12 3.53
CA MET A 920 -10.91 5.37 3.63
C MET A 920 -11.29 5.96 2.27
N GLN A 921 -10.46 5.83 1.24
CA GLN A 921 -10.86 6.23 -0.12
C GLN A 921 -12.06 5.39 -0.60
N THR A 922 -12.01 4.09 -0.36
CA THR A 922 -13.09 3.15 -0.72
C THR A 922 -14.38 3.45 0.05
N ALA A 923 -14.27 3.73 1.35
CA ALA A 923 -15.41 4.07 2.21
C ALA A 923 -16.18 5.31 1.71
N PHE A 924 -15.47 6.28 1.12
CA PHE A 924 -16.05 7.48 0.52
C PHE A 924 -16.44 7.31 -0.97
N GLU A 925 -16.46 6.07 -1.47
CA GLU A 925 -16.75 5.73 -2.88
C GLU A 925 -15.85 6.48 -3.88
N LEU A 926 -14.65 6.88 -3.43
CA LEU A 926 -13.66 7.51 -4.28
C LEU A 926 -13.02 6.42 -5.12
N LYS A 927 -13.04 6.61 -6.44
CA LYS A 927 -12.18 5.81 -7.33
C LYS A 927 -10.74 5.97 -6.83
N PRO A 928 -10.00 4.87 -6.62
CA PRO A 928 -8.58 4.96 -6.36
C PRO A 928 -7.96 5.89 -7.39
N ARG A 929 -7.19 6.87 -6.93
CA ARG A 929 -6.36 7.62 -7.88
C ARG A 929 -5.50 6.58 -8.58
N GLY A 930 -5.49 6.61 -9.92
CA GLY A 930 -4.62 5.71 -10.68
C GLY A 930 -3.20 5.85 -10.15
N LYS A 931 -2.75 4.86 -9.38
CA LYS A 931 -1.33 4.72 -9.00
C LYS A 931 -0.51 4.24 -10.20
N THR A 932 -1.20 3.67 -11.18
CA THR A 932 -0.74 3.50 -12.55
C THR A 932 -0.63 4.88 -13.20
N HIS A 933 0.53 5.50 -13.03
CA HIS A 933 1.03 6.34 -14.10
C HIS A 933 1.11 5.40 -15.31
N THR A 934 0.28 5.60 -16.34
CA THR A 934 0.49 4.89 -17.60
C THR A 934 1.92 5.19 -18.00
N ALA A 935 2.80 4.18 -17.97
CA ALA A 935 4.17 4.37 -18.37
C ALA A 935 4.12 5.00 -19.77
N PRO A 936 4.78 6.14 -20.00
CA PRO A 936 4.84 6.72 -21.33
C PRO A 936 5.35 5.63 -22.28
N HIS A 937 4.71 5.49 -23.45
CA HIS A 937 5.14 4.47 -24.39
C HIS A 937 6.58 4.76 -24.80
N LEU A 938 7.47 3.79 -24.59
CA LEU A 938 8.90 3.89 -24.89
C LEU A 938 9.26 3.79 -26.38
N ARG A 939 8.31 4.08 -27.29
CA ARG A 939 8.48 3.79 -28.73
C ARG A 939 9.60 4.63 -29.33
N ASN A 940 9.65 5.90 -28.94
CA ASN A 940 10.63 6.84 -29.44
C ASN A 940 12.03 6.44 -28.97
N GLU A 941 12.14 6.06 -27.70
CA GLU A 941 13.37 5.61 -27.06
C GLU A 941 13.89 4.34 -27.74
N PHE A 942 13.05 3.32 -27.93
CA PHE A 942 13.41 2.12 -28.69
C PHE A 942 13.83 2.45 -30.13
N GLN A 943 13.10 3.33 -30.83
CA GLN A 943 13.45 3.74 -32.19
C GLN A 943 14.82 4.42 -32.27
N GLN A 944 15.15 5.30 -31.32
CA GLN A 944 16.46 5.96 -31.27
C GLN A 944 17.58 4.96 -30.96
N LEU A 945 17.36 4.05 -30.01
CA LEU A 945 18.33 3.02 -29.66
C LEU A 945 18.57 2.03 -30.80
N LEU A 946 17.51 1.54 -31.45
CA LEU A 946 17.62 0.63 -32.60
C LEU A 946 18.31 1.30 -33.78
N ARG A 947 18.02 2.58 -34.05
CA ARG A 947 18.73 3.36 -35.07
C ARG A 947 20.21 3.47 -34.73
N MET A 948 20.55 3.84 -33.50
CA MET A 948 21.93 3.94 -33.04
C MET A 948 22.68 2.60 -33.19
N HIS A 949 22.10 1.49 -32.72
CA HIS A 949 22.73 0.17 -32.81
C HIS A 949 22.94 -0.29 -34.26
N LYS A 950 22.01 0.03 -35.16
CA LYS A 950 22.13 -0.21 -36.59
C LYS A 950 23.24 0.63 -37.23
N GLU A 951 23.25 1.95 -36.99
CA GLU A 951 24.23 2.87 -37.57
C GLU A 951 25.65 2.59 -37.09
N ASP A 952 25.81 2.24 -35.81
CA ASP A 952 27.11 1.91 -35.21
C ASP A 952 27.55 0.45 -35.46
N GLU A 953 26.64 -0.37 -36.00
CA GLU A 953 26.83 -1.81 -36.24
C GLU A 953 27.30 -2.55 -34.97
N LEU A 954 26.66 -2.30 -33.82
CA LEU A 954 27.12 -2.87 -32.53
C LEU A 954 27.11 -4.40 -32.54
N HIS A 955 26.07 -5.01 -33.11
CA HIS A 955 25.85 -6.46 -33.13
C HIS A 955 26.33 -7.14 -34.43
N LEU A 956 27.20 -6.47 -35.19
CA LEU A 956 27.93 -7.04 -36.32
C LEU A 956 29.43 -7.03 -35.99
N PHE A 957 30.14 -8.09 -36.34
CA PHE A 957 31.56 -8.21 -36.05
C PHE A 957 32.37 -7.29 -36.96
N ARG A 958 33.19 -6.41 -36.38
CA ARG A 958 34.07 -5.49 -37.10
C ARG A 958 35.52 -5.69 -36.63
N PRO A 959 36.39 -6.30 -37.47
CA PRO A 959 37.77 -6.58 -37.09
C PRO A 959 38.53 -5.33 -36.66
N GLY A 960 39.26 -5.45 -35.55
CA GLY A 960 40.08 -4.39 -34.96
C GLY A 960 39.30 -3.28 -34.25
N ARG A 961 37.97 -3.37 -34.12
CA ARG A 961 37.16 -2.32 -33.47
C ARG A 961 37.53 -2.18 -31.99
N THR A 962 38.10 -1.04 -31.61
CA THR A 962 38.40 -0.69 -30.21
C THR A 962 38.29 0.81 -29.97
N ASN A 963 37.54 1.20 -28.94
CA ASN A 963 37.39 2.60 -28.52
C ASN A 963 38.17 2.92 -27.23
N GLY A 964 39.06 2.01 -26.82
CA GLY A 964 39.93 2.22 -25.68
C GLY A 964 39.27 1.97 -24.32
N HIS A 965 38.28 1.08 -24.28
CA HIS A 965 37.72 0.56 -23.04
C HIS A 965 37.44 -0.93 -23.17
N ALA A 966 37.87 -1.68 -22.16
CA ALA A 966 37.51 -3.08 -21.98
C ALA A 966 36.74 -3.21 -20.68
N GLU A 967 35.51 -3.70 -20.80
CA GLU A 967 34.71 -4.08 -19.64
C GLU A 967 35.35 -5.27 -18.93
N VAL A 968 35.18 -5.33 -17.62
CA VAL A 968 35.66 -6.47 -16.85
C VAL A 968 34.65 -7.59 -16.99
N ASN A 969 35.09 -8.75 -17.51
CA ASN A 969 34.29 -9.98 -17.46
C ASN A 969 34.29 -10.50 -16.02
N PHE A 970 33.30 -10.07 -15.24
CA PHE A 970 33.21 -10.40 -13.82
C PHE A 970 33.05 -11.90 -13.58
N PHE A 971 32.36 -12.61 -14.46
CA PHE A 971 32.15 -14.04 -14.32
C PHE A 971 33.47 -14.82 -14.45
N HIS A 972 34.20 -14.64 -15.56
CA HIS A 972 35.46 -15.35 -15.78
C HIS A 972 36.51 -15.01 -14.71
N ARG A 973 36.73 -13.71 -14.46
CA ARG A 973 37.65 -13.25 -13.39
C ARG A 973 37.22 -13.74 -12.01
N GLY A 974 35.92 -13.85 -11.78
CA GLY A 974 35.36 -14.31 -10.52
C GLY A 974 35.62 -15.79 -10.29
N TYR A 975 35.51 -16.61 -11.33
CA TYR A 975 35.88 -18.02 -11.32
C TYR A 975 37.36 -18.19 -10.97
N GLU A 976 38.26 -17.52 -11.71
CA GLU A 976 39.71 -17.58 -11.46
C GLU A 976 40.05 -17.21 -10.01
N ARG A 977 39.46 -16.12 -9.50
CA ARG A 977 39.70 -15.68 -8.11
C ARG A 977 39.19 -16.65 -7.06
N LEU A 978 38.07 -17.33 -7.33
CA LEU A 978 37.54 -18.36 -6.43
C LEU A 978 38.49 -19.56 -6.40
N GLU A 979 38.92 -20.04 -7.56
CA GLU A 979 39.85 -21.16 -7.73
C GLU A 979 41.24 -20.87 -7.12
N GLU A 980 41.81 -19.69 -7.37
CA GLU A 980 43.17 -19.35 -6.94
C GLU A 980 43.34 -19.23 -5.42
N SER A 981 42.38 -18.62 -4.72
CA SER A 981 42.55 -18.34 -3.28
C SER A 981 41.26 -18.09 -2.51
N ARG A 982 40.23 -17.46 -3.11
CA ARG A 982 39.07 -17.00 -2.32
C ARG A 982 38.22 -18.12 -1.77
N MET A 983 38.02 -19.21 -2.53
CA MET A 983 37.28 -20.36 -2.01
C MET A 983 38.01 -20.98 -0.82
N ALA A 984 39.33 -21.20 -0.96
CA ALA A 984 40.16 -21.74 0.12
C ALA A 984 40.12 -20.85 1.37
N ASN A 985 40.31 -19.53 1.21
CA ASN A 985 40.26 -18.57 2.32
C ASN A 985 38.86 -18.54 2.98
N PHE A 986 37.78 -18.61 2.20
CA PHE A 986 36.42 -18.66 2.72
C PHE A 986 36.18 -19.93 3.55
N ILE A 987 36.61 -21.10 3.05
CA ILE A 987 36.48 -22.36 3.79
C ILE A 987 37.32 -22.35 5.06
N GLU A 988 38.56 -21.88 5.01
CA GLU A 988 39.41 -21.76 6.20
C GLU A 988 38.76 -20.85 7.26
N GLN A 989 38.32 -19.66 6.87
CA GLN A 989 37.71 -18.69 7.78
C GLN A 989 36.36 -19.17 8.34
N SER A 990 35.52 -19.79 7.50
CA SER A 990 34.16 -20.18 7.91
C SER A 990 34.11 -21.48 8.72
N THR A 991 35.12 -22.35 8.62
CA THR A 991 35.21 -23.58 9.42
C THR A 991 35.79 -23.37 10.82
N ALA A 992 36.52 -22.27 11.05
CA ALA A 992 37.07 -21.93 12.36
C ALA A 992 36.01 -21.85 13.47
N TYR A 993 34.82 -21.33 13.15
CA TYR A 993 33.69 -21.30 14.09
C TYR A 993 33.22 -22.71 14.48
N ALA A 994 33.13 -23.61 13.50
CA ALA A 994 32.70 -24.99 13.73
C ALA A 994 33.72 -25.79 14.55
N ASP A 995 35.02 -25.51 14.42
CA ASP A 995 36.06 -26.11 15.27
C ASP A 995 35.90 -25.67 16.74
N ILE A 996 35.71 -24.38 16.99
CA ILE A 996 35.42 -23.87 18.36
C ILE A 996 34.14 -24.51 18.91
N MET A 997 33.08 -24.64 18.10
CA MET A 997 31.85 -25.30 18.54
C MET A 997 32.06 -26.76 18.93
N ARG A 998 32.87 -27.51 18.17
CA ARG A 998 33.20 -28.90 18.47
C ARG A 998 33.88 -29.01 19.84
N ASP A 999 34.83 -28.12 20.12
CA ASP A 999 35.57 -28.11 21.38
C ASP A 999 34.68 -27.76 22.59
N VAL A 1000 33.78 -26.79 22.42
CA VAL A 1000 32.87 -26.34 23.50
C VAL A 1000 31.77 -27.36 23.77
N LEU A 1001 31.23 -28.02 22.74
CA LEU A 1001 30.07 -28.91 22.86
C LEU A 1001 30.45 -30.39 23.07
N ASN A 1002 31.66 -30.82 22.71
CA ASN A 1002 32.17 -32.18 22.93
C ASN A 1002 33.50 -32.18 23.73
N PRO A 1003 33.48 -31.83 25.03
CA PRO A 1003 34.70 -31.73 25.85
C PRO A 1003 35.43 -33.07 26.09
N GLU A 1004 34.82 -34.23 25.79
CA GLU A 1004 35.46 -35.54 25.92
C GLU A 1004 36.58 -35.81 24.89
N TYR A 1005 36.70 -35.00 23.83
CA TYR A 1005 37.73 -35.18 22.80
C TYR A 1005 39.15 -34.75 23.24
N PHE A 1006 39.29 -33.93 24.30
CA PHE A 1006 40.59 -33.45 24.80
C PHE A 1006 41.01 -34.03 26.16
N GLY A 1007 40.15 -34.83 26.83
CA GLY A 1007 40.46 -35.47 28.12
C GLY A 1007 41.46 -36.63 28.07
N GLY A 1008 42.07 -36.91 26.91
CA GLY A 1008 42.92 -38.07 26.64
C GLY A 1008 44.43 -37.83 26.65
N VAL A 1009 44.94 -36.66 27.03
CA VAL A 1009 46.39 -36.43 27.19
C VAL A 1009 46.65 -35.62 28.46
N GLY A 1010 46.93 -36.31 29.55
CA GLY A 1010 47.25 -35.72 30.84
C GLY A 1010 47.32 -36.76 31.97
N GLY A 1011 48.13 -37.80 31.77
CA GLY A 1011 48.68 -38.65 32.83
C GLY A 1011 50.14 -38.29 33.07
#